data_AF-A0A1I1ZZ09-F1
#
_entry.id   AF-A0A1I1ZZ09-F1
#
_cell.length_a   1.000
_cell.length_b   1.000
_cell.length_c   1.000
_cell.angle_alpha   90.00
_cell.angle_beta   90.00
_cell.angle_gamma   90.00
#
_symmetry.space_group_name_H-M   'P 1'
#
loop_
_entity.id
_entity.type
_entity.pdbx_description
1 polymer ?
#
loop_
_entity_poly.entity_id
_entity_poly.type
_entity_poly.pdbx_seq_one_letter_code
_entity_poly.pdbx_strand_id
1 'polypeptide(L)'
;MKKTPPKSTIPAYGELTEKKLRSLGQKLDKLGDPNGFKHNNLLWKSADQAAPLLWHLVRHGLALQTVQSAGILRILGENTRDASASDIIAVLRRLPPDMGVLDKGQARTWATFTPGVLTAVNDLITAAYVVDPAAVLAVRDELPENLQLAIDFVRRRAGETISADASVKILRHLVAHHLEHGLAGHWDCPWIENGELVPWRLQSTAHVEELAARFGSSWAEEALAWILPRVKLFRERSGDISRNGLAGLRLAALSDVIYLFGNGWWYPESLFTVLDARADPPAALFAAALKLAEEGTAPFKIAVPQVKPEQPARSSDDDEDDEDGDDEYGDDDEFDAYGDVDDGSDEDPDDAIEEADGSEERVRLLATILTVVGVERAHAAGQAIPSEVDGRIDLDRVSENEAQLVTRLRGVMQILGPARTHAILRKTLAKEFWYGKAIAFLDVHFDPARVEEGLARVAAGNYVDAGLLGYCSPAIVPYAARAQARATAPDVKAGLGEGILYILARASAAGQTWDPALDEHVQLDQIRFSYGGSKVDPVLAFLDELPLERWVKIVTANRERCAGEPDRLVKVLRPDAPLELLDMVLGAVMAKPQAIGHGSLGGRLQAFGPELVAPLLRAIGDAPAENTFMKELERALAPAVFAAIKEGLGKAVETPEQELRRLAASVPGPKVRIYRLRRGEDEPAADAVARIGGTPRGVATPPVDRKEAMTHILTLDLAQLPELAARRPGVRSLSLYLPDPDTGERHRHGALVWTREEELGRAPGSTEDAATLLVEVFDVPAQIFAGGELTGAAKRVRRIVYGSPGYVGGGPLWLQDGDPGVDPDFLFQFDESLAHINLGDSGVMYVFAGDIDWQCH
;
A
#
# COMPACT_ATOMS: atom_id res chain seq x y z
N MET A 1 9.10 6.99 73.43
CA MET A 1 8.39 6.13 72.45
C MET A 1 8.02 6.98 71.25
N LYS A 2 8.80 6.93 70.16
CA LYS A 2 8.42 7.53 68.87
C LYS A 2 7.36 6.58 68.27
N LYS A 3 6.11 7.04 68.14
CA LYS A 3 5.08 6.30 67.41
C LYS A 3 5.52 6.21 65.96
N THR A 4 5.95 5.03 65.54
CA THR A 4 6.10 4.69 64.12
C THR A 4 4.75 4.95 63.46
N PRO A 5 4.66 5.75 62.39
CA PRO A 5 3.40 5.95 61.69
C PRO A 5 2.91 4.59 61.19
N PRO A 6 1.59 4.33 61.23
CA PRO A 6 1.06 3.09 60.70
C PRO A 6 1.48 2.96 59.23
N LYS A 7 2.12 1.85 58.87
CA LYS A 7 2.34 1.51 57.45
C LYS A 7 0.96 1.51 56.80
N SER A 8 0.73 2.48 55.91
CA SER A 8 -0.42 2.47 55.01
C SER A 8 -0.38 1.14 54.26
N THR A 9 -1.31 0.24 54.59
CA THR A 9 -1.48 -1.04 53.91
C THR A 9 -2.37 -0.80 52.71
N ILE A 10 -1.83 -0.99 51.51
CA ILE A 10 -2.60 -0.85 50.27
C ILE A 10 -3.50 -2.09 50.14
N PRO A 11 -4.82 -1.94 49.91
CA PRO A 11 -5.70 -3.08 49.74
C PRO A 11 -5.26 -3.98 48.58
N ALA A 12 -5.34 -5.29 48.79
CA ALA A 12 -5.16 -6.28 47.73
C ALA A 12 -6.25 -6.13 46.65
N TYR A 13 -5.94 -6.55 45.43
CA TYR A 13 -6.90 -6.59 44.31
C TYR A 13 -7.06 -8.03 43.84
N GLY A 14 -8.19 -8.66 44.15
CA GLY A 14 -8.36 -10.11 43.96
C GLY A 14 -7.25 -10.89 44.67
N GLU A 15 -6.49 -11.69 43.93
CA GLU A 15 -5.35 -12.46 44.43
C GLU A 15 -4.01 -11.70 44.44
N LEU A 16 -4.00 -10.45 43.96
CA LEU A 16 -2.80 -9.63 43.89
C LEU A 16 -2.50 -8.97 45.24
N THR A 17 -1.42 -9.41 45.87
CA THR A 17 -0.90 -8.81 47.11
C THR A 17 -0.29 -7.44 46.86
N GLU A 18 -0.14 -6.61 47.91
CA GLU A 18 0.50 -5.28 47.82
C GLU A 18 1.88 -5.34 47.13
N LYS A 19 2.69 -6.38 47.42
CA LYS A 19 4.00 -6.56 46.80
C LYS A 19 3.88 -6.75 45.27
N LYS A 20 2.90 -7.54 44.81
CA LYS A 20 2.65 -7.75 43.38
C LYS A 20 2.12 -6.48 42.71
N LEU A 21 1.21 -5.76 43.36
CA LEU A 21 0.66 -4.49 42.85
C LEU A 21 1.75 -3.41 42.68
N ARG A 22 2.66 -3.27 43.65
CA ARG A 22 3.81 -2.34 43.53
C ARG A 22 4.72 -2.70 42.36
N SER A 23 5.03 -3.99 42.20
CA SER A 23 5.86 -4.48 41.09
C SER A 23 5.20 -4.22 39.73
N LEU A 24 3.88 -4.48 39.64
CA LEU A 24 3.11 -4.24 38.42
C LEU A 24 3.10 -2.74 38.04
N GLY A 25 2.82 -1.85 39.00
CA GLY A 25 2.84 -0.41 38.77
C GLY A 25 4.20 0.11 38.28
N GLN A 26 5.30 -0.37 38.87
CA GLN A 26 6.66 -0.04 38.42
C GLN A 26 6.97 -0.54 37.00
N LYS A 27 6.41 -1.68 36.60
CA LYS A 27 6.58 -2.19 35.24
C LYS A 27 5.80 -1.34 34.25
N LEU A 28 4.56 -0.96 34.58
CA LEU A 28 3.72 -0.09 33.75
C LEU A 28 4.38 1.27 33.50
N ASP A 29 4.94 1.91 34.53
CA ASP A 29 5.59 3.22 34.40
C ASP A 29 6.88 3.21 33.54
N LYS A 30 7.44 2.03 33.27
CA LYS A 30 8.66 1.85 32.45
C LYS A 30 8.37 1.52 30.99
N LEU A 31 7.10 1.27 30.62
CA LEU A 31 6.76 0.88 29.26
C LEU A 31 6.68 2.12 28.35
N GLY A 32 7.50 2.14 27.29
CA GLY A 32 7.48 3.15 26.22
C GLY A 32 6.55 2.79 25.07
N ASP A 33 5.36 2.24 25.35
CA ASP A 33 4.43 1.75 24.31
C ASP A 33 3.30 2.76 24.05
N PRO A 34 3.39 3.61 23.01
CA PRO A 34 2.44 4.71 22.75
C PRO A 34 1.02 4.21 22.42
N ASN A 35 0.89 3.00 21.89
CA ASN A 35 -0.40 2.41 21.53
C ASN A 35 -1.10 1.76 22.73
N GLY A 36 -0.39 1.47 23.83
CA GLY A 36 -0.96 0.88 25.04
C GLY A 36 -1.20 -0.63 24.96
N PHE A 37 -0.77 -1.29 23.89
CA PHE A 37 -0.91 -2.75 23.75
C PHE A 37 -0.09 -3.51 24.81
N LYS A 38 1.20 -3.20 24.96
CA LYS A 38 2.10 -3.81 25.97
C LYS A 38 1.58 -3.54 27.38
N HIS A 39 1.05 -2.33 27.63
CA HIS A 39 0.40 -2.00 28.90
C HIS A 39 -0.83 -2.88 29.18
N ASN A 40 -1.74 -2.98 28.20
CA ASN A 40 -2.97 -3.74 28.35
C ASN A 40 -2.67 -5.24 28.52
N ASN A 41 -1.74 -5.79 27.73
CA ASN A 41 -1.28 -7.18 27.85
C ASN A 41 -0.73 -7.48 29.26
N LEU A 42 0.09 -6.58 29.81
CA LEU A 42 0.63 -6.72 31.16
C LEU A 42 -0.46 -6.71 32.25
N LEU A 43 -1.49 -5.87 32.08
CA LEU A 43 -2.65 -5.82 32.98
C LEU A 43 -3.51 -7.10 32.89
N TRP A 44 -3.81 -7.58 31.68
CA TRP A 44 -4.59 -8.81 31.43
C TRP A 44 -3.89 -10.07 31.94
N LYS A 45 -2.55 -10.14 31.83
CA LYS A 45 -1.75 -11.20 32.45
C LYS A 45 -1.85 -11.22 33.98
N SER A 46 -2.28 -10.12 34.59
CA SER A 46 -2.30 -9.94 36.04
C SER A 46 -3.69 -10.07 36.66
N ALA A 47 -4.76 -9.76 35.92
CA ALA A 47 -6.14 -9.92 36.37
C ALA A 47 -7.15 -10.01 35.20
N ASP A 48 -8.32 -10.58 35.47
CA ASP A 48 -9.44 -10.73 34.51
C ASP A 48 -10.08 -9.40 34.07
N GLN A 49 -9.68 -8.27 34.66
CA GLN A 49 -10.19 -6.94 34.32
C GLN A 49 -9.06 -5.91 34.39
N ALA A 50 -8.51 -5.57 33.22
CA ALA A 50 -7.35 -4.69 33.11
C ALA A 50 -7.62 -3.26 33.64
N ALA A 51 -8.73 -2.64 33.24
CA ALA A 51 -9.01 -1.24 33.57
C ALA A 51 -9.33 -0.98 35.06
N PRO A 52 -10.20 -1.75 35.73
CA PRO A 52 -10.40 -1.64 37.17
C PRO A 52 -9.12 -1.85 37.99
N LEU A 53 -8.26 -2.80 37.56
CA LEU A 53 -6.95 -3.00 38.17
C LEU A 53 -6.07 -1.77 38.00
N LEU A 54 -6.01 -1.18 36.80
CA LEU A 54 -5.23 0.03 36.54
C LEU A 54 -5.71 1.21 37.41
N TRP A 55 -7.03 1.44 37.51
CA TRP A 55 -7.58 2.47 38.39
C TRP A 55 -7.29 2.23 39.87
N HIS A 56 -7.29 0.96 40.31
CA HIS A 56 -6.86 0.61 41.68
C HIS A 56 -5.40 0.99 41.94
N LEU A 57 -4.51 0.71 40.98
CA LEU A 57 -3.10 1.09 41.07
C LEU A 57 -2.93 2.62 41.11
N VAL A 58 -3.66 3.36 40.27
CA VAL A 58 -3.60 4.82 40.21
C VAL A 58 -4.07 5.46 41.52
N ARG A 59 -5.21 5.00 42.07
CA ARG A 59 -5.82 5.48 43.32
C ARG A 59 -4.89 5.35 44.52
N HIS A 60 -4.10 4.28 44.54
CA HIS A 60 -3.13 4.00 45.60
C HIS A 60 -1.71 4.51 45.31
N GLY A 61 -1.54 5.31 44.23
CA GLY A 61 -0.25 5.91 43.88
C GLY A 61 0.82 4.87 43.51
N LEU A 62 0.41 3.76 42.90
CA LEU A 62 1.31 2.69 42.48
C LEU A 62 1.69 2.74 41.01
N ALA A 63 0.86 3.36 40.17
CA ALA A 63 1.12 3.62 38.76
C ALA A 63 1.01 5.12 38.45
N LEU A 64 1.52 5.53 37.28
CA LEU A 64 1.69 6.91 36.83
C LEU A 64 2.56 7.76 37.78
N GLN A 65 3.57 7.17 38.41
CA GLN A 65 4.58 7.94 39.15
C GLN A 65 5.50 8.68 38.18
N THR A 66 5.79 8.07 37.04
CA THR A 66 6.43 8.70 35.89
C THR A 66 5.64 8.29 34.66
N VAL A 67 5.01 9.24 33.97
CA VAL A 67 4.26 8.95 32.74
C VAL A 67 5.25 9.03 31.59
N GLN A 68 5.54 7.89 30.95
CA GLN A 68 6.49 7.79 29.84
C GLN A 68 5.84 7.52 28.48
N SER A 69 4.55 7.18 28.47
CA SER A 69 3.83 6.79 27.27
C SER A 69 2.39 7.33 27.25
N ALA A 70 1.90 7.69 26.07
CA ALA A 70 0.50 8.01 25.79
C ALA A 70 -0.44 6.80 25.94
N GLY A 71 0.05 5.58 25.73
CA GLY A 71 -0.75 4.35 25.68
C GLY A 71 -1.47 4.02 26.99
N ILE A 72 -0.82 4.26 28.13
CA ILE A 72 -1.45 4.07 29.44
C ILE A 72 -2.57 5.07 29.71
N LEU A 73 -2.47 6.29 29.15
CA LEU A 73 -3.52 7.31 29.27
C LEU A 73 -4.73 6.96 28.41
N ARG A 74 -4.51 6.36 27.23
CA ARG A 74 -5.57 5.83 26.37
C ARG A 74 -6.43 4.80 27.09
N ILE A 75 -5.81 3.82 27.75
CA ILE A 75 -6.53 2.80 28.52
C ILE A 75 -7.38 3.44 29.63
N LEU A 76 -6.85 4.45 30.33
CA LEU A 76 -7.58 5.16 31.37
C LEU A 76 -8.76 5.97 30.80
N GLY A 77 -8.57 6.68 29.69
CA GLY A 77 -9.59 7.48 29.02
C GLY A 77 -10.77 6.63 28.52
N GLU A 78 -10.47 5.47 27.91
CA GLU A 78 -11.48 4.52 27.41
C GLU A 78 -12.29 3.87 28.54
N ASN A 79 -11.78 3.86 29.78
CA ASN A 79 -12.36 3.13 30.90
C ASN A 79 -12.63 3.99 32.13
N THR A 80 -13.19 5.18 31.95
CA THR A 80 -13.47 6.13 33.04
C THR A 80 -14.62 5.73 33.97
N ARG A 81 -15.43 4.71 33.63
CA ARG A 81 -16.62 4.30 34.40
C ARG A 81 -16.33 3.92 35.86
N ASP A 82 -15.14 3.38 36.13
CA ASP A 82 -14.74 2.90 37.46
C ASP A 82 -13.89 3.92 38.25
N ALA A 83 -13.74 5.14 37.71
CA ALA A 83 -12.94 6.21 38.28
C ALA A 83 -13.82 7.25 38.99
N SER A 84 -13.39 7.71 40.17
CA SER A 84 -13.95 8.92 40.77
C SER A 84 -13.32 10.18 40.17
N ALA A 85 -14.00 11.32 40.25
CA ALA A 85 -13.41 12.61 39.85
C ALA A 85 -12.07 12.88 40.58
N SER A 86 -11.96 12.47 41.85
CA SER A 86 -10.71 12.58 42.61
C SER A 86 -9.58 11.69 42.06
N ASP A 87 -9.90 10.49 41.57
CA ASP A 87 -8.90 9.61 40.95
C ASP A 87 -8.35 10.25 39.67
N ILE A 88 -9.24 10.80 38.84
CA ILE A 88 -8.86 11.49 37.60
C ILE A 88 -8.03 12.75 37.89
N ILE A 89 -8.44 13.59 38.84
CA ILE A 89 -7.67 14.78 39.26
C ILE A 89 -6.25 14.38 39.72
N ALA A 90 -6.11 13.24 40.41
CA ALA A 90 -4.81 12.73 40.80
C ALA A 90 -3.95 12.31 39.59
N VAL A 91 -4.56 11.81 38.51
CA VAL A 91 -3.87 11.57 37.23
C VAL A 91 -3.42 12.89 36.61
N LEU A 92 -4.31 13.88 36.48
CA LEU A 92 -4.00 15.17 35.84
C LEU A 92 -2.82 15.88 36.49
N ARG A 93 -2.69 15.80 37.82
CA ARG A 93 -1.55 16.38 38.57
C ARG A 93 -0.20 15.69 38.31
N ARG A 94 -0.18 14.49 37.74
CA ARG A 94 1.03 13.70 37.46
C ARG A 94 1.48 13.81 36.00
N LEU A 95 0.68 14.42 35.13
CA LEU A 95 1.00 14.55 33.71
C LEU A 95 2.11 15.61 33.50
N PRO A 96 3.01 15.40 32.53
CA PRO A 96 3.99 16.42 32.17
C PRO A 96 3.32 17.64 31.52
N PRO A 97 3.94 18.84 31.65
CA PRO A 97 3.43 20.05 30.98
C PRO A 97 3.41 19.94 29.45
N ASP A 98 4.38 19.25 28.85
CA ASP A 98 4.36 18.90 27.43
C ASP A 98 4.06 17.41 27.31
N MET A 99 2.89 17.07 26.77
CA MET A 99 2.50 15.68 26.57
C MET A 99 2.98 15.12 25.22
N GLY A 100 3.56 15.95 24.35
CA GLY A 100 4.16 15.49 23.11
C GLY A 100 5.31 14.50 23.35
N VAL A 101 6.04 14.68 24.45
CA VAL A 101 7.11 13.76 24.88
C VAL A 101 6.63 12.35 25.23
N LEU A 102 5.32 12.16 25.42
CA LEU A 102 4.72 10.87 25.74
C LEU A 102 4.47 10.01 24.50
N ASP A 103 4.60 10.57 23.30
CA ASP A 103 4.38 9.87 22.04
C ASP A 103 5.67 9.77 21.22
N LYS A 104 6.64 9.03 21.77
CA LYS A 104 7.95 8.79 21.15
C LYS A 104 7.90 7.97 19.86
N GLY A 105 6.75 7.40 19.50
CA GLY A 105 6.61 6.49 18.35
C GLY A 105 5.97 7.08 17.11
N GLN A 106 5.72 8.40 17.06
CA GLN A 106 4.99 9.06 15.95
C GLN A 106 3.74 8.28 15.53
N ALA A 107 3.00 7.70 16.49
CA ALA A 107 1.74 7.07 16.14
C ALA A 107 0.90 8.15 15.43
N ARG A 108 0.43 7.87 14.22
CA ARG A 108 -0.38 8.78 13.36
C ARG A 108 -1.67 9.30 14.05
N THR A 109 -1.85 9.09 15.35
CA THR A 109 -3.02 9.30 16.21
C THR A 109 -2.98 10.59 17.04
N TRP A 110 -2.14 11.57 16.67
CA TRP A 110 -1.97 12.88 17.32
C TRP A 110 -3.20 13.81 17.35
N ALA A 111 -4.43 13.32 17.35
CA ALA A 111 -5.58 14.20 17.53
C ALA A 111 -5.48 14.88 18.91
N THR A 112 -5.27 16.19 18.88
CA THR A 112 -5.28 17.06 20.06
C THR A 112 -6.35 18.12 19.85
N PHE A 113 -7.30 18.23 20.78
CA PHE A 113 -8.33 19.27 20.70
C PHE A 113 -7.87 20.61 21.29
N THR A 114 -6.82 20.58 22.12
CA THR A 114 -6.18 21.74 22.73
C THR A 114 -4.66 21.60 22.67
N PRO A 115 -3.91 22.70 22.70
CA PRO A 115 -2.45 22.67 22.57
C PRO A 115 -1.80 21.68 23.54
N GLY A 116 -1.04 20.70 23.02
CA GLY A 116 -0.23 19.78 23.83
C GLY A 116 -1.02 18.88 24.79
N VAL A 117 -2.30 18.59 24.53
CA VAL A 117 -3.11 17.65 25.32
C VAL A 117 -3.74 16.58 24.44
N LEU A 118 -3.44 15.32 24.76
CA LEU A 118 -3.95 14.14 24.07
C LEU A 118 -5.48 14.02 24.22
N THR A 119 -6.17 13.52 23.20
CA THR A 119 -7.61 13.20 23.25
C THR A 119 -8.00 12.32 24.43
N ALA A 120 -7.19 11.31 24.77
CA ALA A 120 -7.42 10.46 25.94
C ALA A 120 -7.48 11.25 27.26
N VAL A 121 -6.68 12.32 27.38
CA VAL A 121 -6.71 13.22 28.54
C VAL A 121 -7.95 14.10 28.51
N ASN A 122 -8.40 14.55 27.33
CA ASN A 122 -9.70 15.20 27.19
C ASN A 122 -10.86 14.30 27.66
N ASP A 123 -10.82 13.00 27.39
CA ASP A 123 -11.85 12.05 27.85
C ASP A 123 -11.86 11.90 29.36
N LEU A 124 -10.67 11.84 29.98
CA LEU A 124 -10.52 11.88 31.44
C LEU A 124 -11.14 13.15 32.03
N ILE A 125 -10.77 14.34 31.52
CA ILE A 125 -11.30 15.62 32.00
C ILE A 125 -12.82 15.65 31.83
N THR A 126 -13.32 15.22 30.68
CA THR A 126 -14.76 15.17 30.38
C THR A 126 -15.50 14.29 31.39
N ALA A 127 -15.00 13.08 31.67
CA ALA A 127 -15.61 12.17 32.63
C ALA A 127 -15.61 12.74 34.06
N ALA A 128 -14.49 13.33 34.50
CA ALA A 128 -14.42 13.98 35.82
C ALA A 128 -15.37 15.18 35.92
N TYR A 129 -15.44 15.99 34.85
CA TYR A 129 -16.27 17.20 34.80
C TYR A 129 -17.76 16.87 34.88
N VAL A 130 -18.21 15.82 34.20
CA VAL A 130 -19.62 15.36 34.24
C VAL A 130 -20.03 14.94 35.66
N VAL A 131 -19.11 14.30 36.40
CA VAL A 131 -19.39 13.79 37.75
C VAL A 131 -19.31 14.89 38.81
N ASP A 132 -18.26 15.70 38.79
CA ASP A 132 -18.02 16.76 39.78
C ASP A 132 -17.31 17.97 39.15
N PRO A 133 -18.05 18.88 38.49
CA PRO A 133 -17.48 20.08 37.88
C PRO A 133 -16.72 20.94 38.90
N ALA A 134 -17.23 21.03 40.14
CA ALA A 134 -16.66 21.89 41.18
C ALA A 134 -15.27 21.39 41.61
N ALA A 135 -15.08 20.08 41.75
CA ALA A 135 -13.77 19.50 42.07
C ALA A 135 -12.74 19.74 40.96
N VAL A 136 -13.14 19.62 39.68
CA VAL A 136 -12.24 19.89 38.54
C VAL A 136 -11.85 21.36 38.48
N LEU A 137 -12.80 22.27 38.70
CA LEU A 137 -12.55 23.71 38.69
C LEU A 137 -11.66 24.16 39.85
N ALA A 138 -11.81 23.54 41.03
CA ALA A 138 -11.01 23.88 42.22
C ALA A 138 -9.50 23.65 42.03
N VAL A 139 -9.12 22.76 41.11
CA VAL A 139 -7.70 22.42 40.85
C VAL A 139 -7.17 23.02 39.55
N ARG A 140 -8.03 23.66 38.74
CA ARG A 140 -7.67 24.19 37.41
C ARG A 140 -6.41 25.04 37.46
N ASP A 141 -6.37 26.03 38.35
CA ASP A 141 -5.29 27.00 38.42
C ASP A 141 -3.97 26.42 39.01
N GLU A 142 -4.01 25.20 39.55
CA GLU A 142 -2.83 24.44 40.00
C GLU A 142 -2.16 23.66 38.85
N LEU A 143 -2.87 23.43 37.74
CA LEU A 143 -2.40 22.61 36.63
C LEU A 143 -1.61 23.44 35.58
N PRO A 144 -0.74 22.79 34.78
CA PRO A 144 -0.12 23.40 33.61
C PRO A 144 -1.12 24.09 32.65
N GLU A 145 -0.68 25.13 31.93
CA GLU A 145 -1.56 25.96 31.07
C GLU A 145 -2.33 25.15 30.02
N ASN A 146 -1.70 24.16 29.40
CA ASN A 146 -2.35 23.28 28.42
C ASN A 146 -3.52 22.49 29.04
N LEU A 147 -3.37 21.98 30.27
CA LEU A 147 -4.44 21.33 31.01
C LEU A 147 -5.54 22.31 31.44
N GLN A 148 -5.18 23.56 31.76
CA GLN A 148 -6.18 24.62 32.00
C GLN A 148 -7.03 24.88 30.75
N LEU A 149 -6.39 24.94 29.57
CA LEU A 149 -7.09 25.09 28.28
C LEU A 149 -7.96 23.88 27.97
N ALA A 150 -7.51 22.66 28.26
CA ALA A 150 -8.32 21.45 28.08
C ALA A 150 -9.55 21.45 29.00
N ILE A 151 -9.43 21.91 30.25
CA ILE A 151 -10.59 22.13 31.13
C ILE A 151 -11.53 23.18 30.53
N ASP A 152 -11.01 24.33 30.08
CA ASP A 152 -11.84 25.36 29.44
C ASP A 152 -12.52 24.89 28.15
N PHE A 153 -11.88 24.00 27.39
CA PHE A 153 -12.49 23.33 26.25
C PHE A 153 -13.71 22.51 26.66
N VAL A 154 -13.62 21.68 27.72
CA VAL A 154 -14.75 20.92 28.27
C VAL A 154 -15.86 21.84 28.78
N ARG A 155 -15.50 22.89 29.53
CA ARG A 155 -16.46 23.89 30.05
C ARG A 155 -17.25 24.54 28.92
N ARG A 156 -16.58 24.90 27.83
CA ARG A 156 -17.24 25.54 26.69
C ARG A 156 -18.13 24.56 25.93
N ARG A 157 -17.77 23.28 25.84
CA ARG A 157 -18.67 22.22 25.34
C ARG A 157 -19.90 22.03 26.23
N ALA A 158 -19.79 22.28 27.53
CA ALA A 158 -20.90 22.31 28.49
C ALA A 158 -21.78 23.58 28.43
N GLY A 159 -21.52 24.47 27.48
CA GLY A 159 -22.29 25.71 27.31
C GLY A 159 -21.88 26.84 28.26
N GLU A 160 -20.81 26.66 29.05
CA GLU A 160 -20.32 27.71 29.94
C GLU A 160 -19.57 28.81 29.20
N THR A 161 -19.33 29.91 29.92
CA THR A 161 -18.46 31.00 29.48
C THR A 161 -17.04 30.76 29.97
N ILE A 162 -16.07 30.96 29.08
CA ILE A 162 -14.64 30.92 29.35
C ILE A 162 -14.00 32.26 28.99
N SER A 163 -12.73 32.47 29.34
CA SER A 163 -12.04 33.70 29.00
C SER A 163 -11.90 33.87 27.48
N ALA A 164 -11.88 35.12 27.00
CA ALA A 164 -11.69 35.40 25.58
C ALA A 164 -10.32 34.92 25.07
N ASP A 165 -9.27 35.02 25.91
CA ASP A 165 -7.93 34.51 25.60
C ASP A 165 -7.93 32.98 25.39
N ALA A 166 -8.54 32.23 26.32
CA ALA A 166 -8.66 30.77 26.19
C ALA A 166 -9.45 30.37 24.94
N SER A 167 -10.58 31.04 24.68
CA SER A 167 -11.37 30.82 23.46
C SER A 167 -10.54 30.99 22.18
N VAL A 168 -9.77 32.07 22.08
CA VAL A 168 -8.93 32.34 20.90
C VAL A 168 -7.80 31.31 20.76
N LYS A 169 -7.13 30.95 21.86
CA LYS A 169 -6.06 29.92 21.84
C LYS A 169 -6.60 28.56 21.38
N ILE A 170 -7.76 28.14 21.88
CA ILE A 170 -8.40 26.89 21.49
C ILE A 170 -8.83 26.94 20.03
N LEU A 171 -9.49 28.01 19.59
CA LEU A 171 -9.90 28.18 18.20
C LEU A 171 -8.72 28.07 17.23
N ARG A 172 -7.63 28.78 17.51
CA ARG A 172 -6.40 28.74 16.69
C ARG A 172 -5.77 27.36 16.65
N HIS A 173 -5.77 26.65 17.77
CA HIS A 173 -5.30 25.26 17.82
C HIS A 173 -6.15 24.35 16.94
N LEU A 174 -7.49 24.41 17.07
CA LEU A 174 -8.40 23.59 16.26
C LEU A 174 -8.21 23.86 14.76
N VAL A 175 -8.04 25.13 14.37
CA VAL A 175 -7.74 25.52 12.98
C VAL A 175 -6.42 24.93 12.55
N ALA A 176 -5.33 25.25 13.24
CA ALA A 176 -3.98 24.82 12.88
C ALA A 176 -3.91 23.29 12.76
N HIS A 177 -4.40 22.60 13.79
CA HIS A 177 -4.35 21.16 13.87
C HIS A 177 -5.29 20.46 12.86
N HIS A 178 -6.45 21.05 12.52
CA HIS A 178 -7.28 20.51 11.43
C HIS A 178 -6.63 20.69 10.06
N LEU A 179 -6.01 21.85 9.80
CA LEU A 179 -5.32 22.10 8.53
C LEU A 179 -4.09 21.20 8.36
N GLU A 180 -3.38 20.94 9.46
CA GLU A 180 -2.15 20.16 9.45
C GLU A 180 -2.41 18.65 9.58
N HIS A 181 -3.25 18.19 10.49
CA HIS A 181 -3.39 16.74 10.75
C HIS A 181 -4.77 16.17 10.41
N GLY A 182 -5.75 17.02 10.10
CA GLY A 182 -7.10 16.57 9.77
C GLY A 182 -7.87 16.04 10.97
N LEU A 183 -8.68 16.91 11.58
CA LEU A 183 -9.58 16.53 12.69
C LEU A 183 -10.87 15.81 12.27
N ALA A 184 -11.15 15.62 10.98
CA ALA A 184 -12.37 14.98 10.48
C ALA A 184 -12.24 13.44 10.39
N GLY A 185 -11.84 12.80 11.49
CA GLY A 185 -11.48 11.38 11.56
C GLY A 185 -12.39 10.49 12.41
N HIS A 186 -13.67 10.85 12.57
CA HIS A 186 -14.64 10.18 13.46
C HIS A 186 -14.28 10.20 14.96
N TRP A 187 -13.49 11.19 15.40
CA TRP A 187 -13.12 11.36 16.80
C TRP A 187 -14.34 11.63 17.69
N ASP A 188 -14.43 10.93 18.81
CA ASP A 188 -15.45 11.17 19.84
C ASP A 188 -15.17 12.52 20.55
N CYS A 189 -16.18 13.39 20.56
CA CYS A 189 -16.09 14.71 21.20
C CYS A 189 -17.46 15.11 21.78
N PRO A 190 -18.02 14.33 22.72
CA PRO A 190 -19.42 14.45 23.13
C PRO A 190 -19.77 15.86 23.65
N TRP A 191 -21.00 16.30 23.45
CA TRP A 191 -21.49 17.50 24.13
C TRP A 191 -21.83 17.19 25.59
N ILE A 192 -21.88 18.23 26.43
CA ILE A 192 -22.37 18.13 27.81
C ILE A 192 -23.63 18.98 27.89
N GLU A 193 -24.78 18.33 28.01
CA GLU A 193 -26.08 19.00 28.10
C GLU A 193 -26.77 18.57 29.39
N ASN A 194 -27.16 19.53 30.23
CA ASN A 194 -27.78 19.27 31.55
C ASN A 194 -26.96 18.33 32.45
N GLY A 195 -25.63 18.34 32.32
CA GLY A 195 -24.74 17.46 33.08
C GLY A 195 -24.64 16.03 32.53
N GLU A 196 -25.21 15.74 31.36
CA GLU A 196 -25.13 14.44 30.71
C GLU A 196 -24.32 14.52 29.41
N LEU A 197 -23.68 13.41 29.04
CA LEU A 197 -22.97 13.29 27.76
C LEU A 197 -23.96 13.02 26.63
N VAL A 198 -23.95 13.90 25.63
CA VAL A 198 -24.65 13.70 24.36
C VAL A 198 -23.62 13.21 23.34
N PRO A 199 -23.75 11.98 22.80
CA PRO A 199 -22.81 11.45 21.83
C PRO A 199 -22.69 12.37 20.60
N TRP A 200 -21.45 12.74 20.26
CA TRP A 200 -21.16 13.57 19.09
C TRP A 200 -19.73 13.31 18.61
N ARG A 201 -19.52 13.38 17.28
CA ARG A 201 -18.28 12.97 16.62
C ARG A 201 -17.85 13.96 15.54
N LEU A 202 -16.54 14.12 15.39
CA LEU A 202 -15.92 14.90 14.31
C LEU A 202 -15.78 14.06 13.04
N GLN A 203 -16.87 13.94 12.28
CA GLN A 203 -16.93 13.09 11.08
C GLN A 203 -16.67 13.84 9.77
N SER A 204 -16.63 15.17 9.82
CA SER A 204 -16.46 16.02 8.64
C SER A 204 -15.88 17.37 9.04
N THR A 205 -15.32 18.11 8.08
CA THR A 205 -14.87 19.50 8.29
C THR A 205 -15.99 20.39 8.84
N ALA A 206 -17.25 20.17 8.41
CA ALA A 206 -18.39 20.91 8.94
C ALA A 206 -18.61 20.70 10.44
N HIS A 207 -18.38 19.48 10.96
CA HIS A 207 -18.43 19.23 12.40
C HIS A 207 -17.27 19.93 13.13
N VAL A 208 -16.06 19.95 12.55
CA VAL A 208 -14.93 20.68 13.13
C VAL A 208 -15.22 22.18 13.20
N GLU A 209 -15.81 22.75 12.13
CA GLU A 209 -16.26 24.14 12.09
C GLU A 209 -17.36 24.44 13.12
N GLU A 210 -18.31 23.52 13.30
CA GLU A 210 -19.35 23.61 14.33
C GLU A 210 -18.76 23.64 15.75
N LEU A 211 -17.77 22.79 16.04
CA LEU A 211 -17.04 22.82 17.30
C LEU A 211 -16.30 24.14 17.48
N ALA A 212 -15.55 24.57 16.46
CA ALA A 212 -14.77 25.79 16.47
C ALA A 212 -15.65 27.04 16.68
N ALA A 213 -16.86 27.06 16.11
CA ALA A 213 -17.82 28.16 16.25
C ALA A 213 -18.18 28.48 17.71
N ARG A 214 -18.06 27.51 18.63
CA ARG A 214 -18.26 27.76 20.06
C ARG A 214 -17.15 28.61 20.69
N PHE A 215 -15.95 28.56 20.12
CA PHE A 215 -14.77 29.28 20.58
C PHE A 215 -14.54 30.60 19.82
N GLY A 216 -15.31 30.84 18.74
CA GLY A 216 -15.35 32.12 18.02
C GLY A 216 -15.90 31.94 16.61
N SER A 217 -16.37 33.02 15.98
CA SER A 217 -16.97 32.97 14.63
C SER A 217 -15.97 33.10 13.48
N SER A 218 -14.67 33.26 13.76
CA SER A 218 -13.65 33.64 12.79
C SER A 218 -12.91 32.45 12.17
N TRP A 219 -13.50 31.25 12.09
CA TRP A 219 -12.84 30.05 11.52
C TRP A 219 -12.19 30.32 10.17
N ALA A 220 -12.92 30.91 9.23
CA ALA A 220 -12.42 31.24 7.90
C ALA A 220 -11.25 32.25 7.94
N GLU A 221 -11.33 33.26 8.80
CA GLU A 221 -10.27 34.28 8.94
C GLU A 221 -9.01 33.68 9.59
N GLU A 222 -9.17 32.86 10.63
CA GLU A 222 -8.06 32.18 11.32
C GLU A 222 -7.42 31.12 10.40
N ALA A 223 -8.23 30.39 9.61
CA ALA A 223 -7.71 29.46 8.60
C ALA A 223 -6.89 30.19 7.54
N LEU A 224 -7.39 31.32 7.03
CA LEU A 224 -6.64 32.13 6.07
C LEU A 224 -5.35 32.70 6.69
N ALA A 225 -5.42 33.23 7.92
CA ALA A 225 -4.27 33.74 8.65
C ALA A 225 -3.20 32.66 8.92
N TRP A 226 -3.61 31.39 9.05
CA TRP A 226 -2.70 30.26 9.18
C TRP A 226 -2.06 29.86 7.84
N ILE A 227 -2.82 29.85 6.74
CA ILE A 227 -2.39 29.40 5.41
C ILE A 227 -1.40 30.37 4.75
N LEU A 228 -1.69 31.67 4.73
CA LEU A 228 -0.90 32.67 3.98
C LEU A 228 0.60 32.72 4.35
N PRO A 229 1.01 32.59 5.62
CA PRO A 229 2.42 32.56 5.97
C PRO A 229 3.07 31.17 5.82
N ARG A 230 2.35 30.15 5.32
CA ARG A 230 2.81 28.75 5.22
C ARG A 230 2.76 28.22 3.79
N VAL A 231 3.22 29.01 2.81
CA VAL A 231 3.16 28.64 1.38
C VAL A 231 3.90 27.34 1.08
N LYS A 232 5.06 27.10 1.70
CA LYS A 232 5.83 25.86 1.51
C LYS A 232 5.02 24.63 1.93
N LEU A 233 4.52 24.62 3.17
CA LEU A 233 3.67 23.55 3.69
C LEU A 233 2.38 23.36 2.87
N PHE A 234 1.76 24.47 2.44
CA PHE A 234 0.60 24.41 1.55
C PHE A 234 0.92 23.64 0.26
N ARG A 235 2.07 23.88 -0.36
CA ARG A 235 2.46 23.21 -1.61
C ARG A 235 2.85 21.76 -1.42
N GLU A 236 3.40 21.40 -0.27
CA GLU A 236 3.68 20.00 0.08
C GLU A 236 2.38 19.21 0.30
N ARG A 237 1.32 19.88 0.77
CA ARG A 237 0.07 19.22 1.21
C ARG A 237 -1.19 19.90 0.67
N SER A 238 -1.15 20.31 -0.58
CA SER A 238 -2.19 21.18 -1.17
C SER A 238 -3.57 20.54 -1.14
N GLY A 239 -3.66 19.22 -1.33
CA GLY A 239 -4.92 18.48 -1.34
C GLY A 239 -5.64 18.57 0.01
N ASP A 240 -4.94 18.20 1.08
CA ASP A 240 -5.47 18.21 2.44
C ASP A 240 -5.81 19.63 2.89
N ILE A 241 -4.87 20.57 2.72
CA ILE A 241 -5.04 21.94 3.21
C ILE A 241 -6.12 22.68 2.41
N SER A 242 -6.27 22.42 1.10
CA SER A 242 -7.36 23.01 0.31
C SER A 242 -8.72 22.49 0.75
N ARG A 243 -8.82 21.21 1.10
CA ARG A 243 -10.06 20.59 1.58
C ARG A 243 -10.43 21.10 2.97
N ASN A 244 -9.48 21.05 3.90
CA ASN A 244 -9.68 21.41 5.30
C ASN A 244 -9.78 22.93 5.51
N GLY A 245 -9.10 23.71 4.68
CA GLY A 245 -9.03 25.18 4.74
C GLY A 245 -9.92 25.90 3.73
N LEU A 246 -10.88 25.21 3.11
CA LEU A 246 -11.72 25.76 2.05
C LEU A 246 -12.43 27.05 2.47
N ALA A 247 -12.93 27.12 3.72
CA ALA A 247 -13.58 28.31 4.24
C ALA A 247 -12.67 29.55 4.22
N GLY A 248 -11.39 29.41 4.58
CA GLY A 248 -10.41 30.49 4.51
C GLY A 248 -10.01 30.84 3.08
N LEU A 249 -9.79 29.84 2.23
CA LEU A 249 -9.45 30.04 0.81
C LEU A 249 -10.57 30.71 0.01
N ARG A 250 -11.83 30.61 0.45
CA ARG A 250 -12.95 31.39 -0.10
C ARG A 250 -12.80 32.90 0.12
N LEU A 251 -12.21 33.30 1.25
CA LEU A 251 -12.01 34.71 1.62
C LEU A 251 -10.71 35.29 1.06
N ALA A 252 -9.75 34.44 0.69
CA ALA A 252 -8.47 34.85 0.12
C ALA A 252 -8.62 35.76 -1.11
N ALA A 253 -7.67 36.66 -1.36
CA ALA A 253 -7.62 37.32 -2.66
C ALA A 253 -7.30 36.29 -3.75
N LEU A 254 -7.81 36.50 -4.97
CA LEU A 254 -7.49 35.61 -6.10
C LEU A 254 -5.96 35.54 -6.33
N SER A 255 -5.23 36.63 -6.09
CA SER A 255 -3.77 36.64 -6.16
C SER A 255 -3.10 35.68 -5.18
N ASP A 256 -3.62 35.59 -3.95
CA ASP A 256 -3.05 34.72 -2.92
C ASP A 256 -3.30 33.25 -3.27
N VAL A 257 -4.50 32.92 -3.76
CA VAL A 257 -4.82 31.58 -4.26
C VAL A 257 -3.88 31.18 -5.39
N ILE A 258 -3.65 32.08 -6.36
CA ILE A 258 -2.73 31.83 -7.47
C ILE A 258 -1.31 31.57 -6.98
N TYR A 259 -0.83 32.32 -6.00
CA TYR A 259 0.51 32.14 -5.48
C TYR A 259 0.67 30.88 -4.61
N LEU A 260 -0.35 30.53 -3.82
CA LEU A 260 -0.39 29.32 -3.00
C LEU A 260 -0.19 28.07 -3.86
N PHE A 261 -1.02 27.90 -4.89
CA PHE A 261 -0.88 26.79 -5.83
C PHE A 261 0.40 26.96 -6.68
N GLY A 262 0.59 28.12 -7.30
CA GLY A 262 1.82 28.54 -7.95
C GLY A 262 2.52 27.44 -8.77
N ASN A 263 3.83 27.31 -8.56
CA ASN A 263 4.68 26.29 -9.16
C ASN A 263 4.84 25.04 -8.26
N GLY A 264 4.06 24.91 -7.19
CA GLY A 264 4.10 23.75 -6.30
C GLY A 264 3.49 22.49 -6.91
N TRP A 265 3.60 21.39 -6.18
CA TRP A 265 2.93 20.15 -6.57
C TRP A 265 1.50 20.15 -6.03
N TRP A 266 0.52 20.03 -6.93
CA TRP A 266 -0.90 20.02 -6.55
C TRP A 266 -1.74 19.31 -7.61
N TYR A 267 -2.93 18.87 -7.23
CA TYR A 267 -3.90 18.23 -8.11
C TYR A 267 -4.92 19.24 -8.65
N PRO A 268 -5.29 19.18 -9.94
CA PRO A 268 -6.32 20.06 -10.52
C PRO A 268 -7.63 20.09 -9.71
N GLU A 269 -8.03 18.96 -9.14
CA GLU A 269 -9.24 18.84 -8.32
C GLU A 269 -9.23 19.75 -7.09
N SER A 270 -8.08 19.89 -6.43
CA SER A 270 -7.94 20.75 -5.26
C SER A 270 -8.17 22.21 -5.63
N LEU A 271 -7.59 22.65 -6.76
CA LEU A 271 -7.78 24.01 -7.25
C LEU A 271 -9.20 24.26 -7.76
N PHE A 272 -9.79 23.32 -8.50
CA PHE A 272 -11.19 23.43 -8.94
C PHE A 272 -12.13 23.56 -7.74
N THR A 273 -11.94 22.74 -6.70
CA THR A 273 -12.72 22.82 -5.45
C THR A 273 -12.66 24.23 -4.84
N VAL A 274 -11.47 24.84 -4.78
CA VAL A 274 -11.29 26.20 -4.26
C VAL A 274 -11.95 27.24 -5.18
N LEU A 275 -11.75 27.15 -6.50
CA LEU A 275 -12.32 28.12 -7.44
C LEU A 275 -13.84 28.02 -7.50
N ASP A 276 -14.42 26.82 -7.54
CA ASP A 276 -15.88 26.59 -7.58
C ASP A 276 -16.58 27.12 -6.32
N ALA A 277 -15.89 27.11 -5.19
CA ALA A 277 -16.33 27.70 -3.95
C ALA A 277 -16.27 29.25 -3.92
N ARG A 278 -15.62 29.88 -4.90
CA ARG A 278 -15.41 31.34 -4.98
C ARG A 278 -16.29 31.97 -6.05
N ALA A 279 -16.55 33.27 -5.92
CA ALA A 279 -17.39 34.05 -6.83
C ALA A 279 -16.61 35.03 -7.73
N ASP A 280 -15.31 34.79 -7.99
CA ASP A 280 -14.50 35.66 -8.84
C ASP A 280 -15.14 35.85 -10.24
N PRO A 281 -15.27 37.09 -10.76
CA PRO A 281 -15.90 37.33 -12.05
C PRO A 281 -15.02 36.84 -13.22
N PRO A 282 -15.61 36.46 -14.37
CA PRO A 282 -14.85 35.94 -15.52
C PRO A 282 -13.68 36.84 -15.95
N ALA A 283 -13.90 38.15 -15.99
CA ALA A 283 -12.88 39.13 -16.35
C ALA A 283 -11.64 39.08 -15.44
N ALA A 284 -11.82 38.84 -14.14
CA ALA A 284 -10.71 38.72 -13.20
C ALA A 284 -9.92 37.42 -13.43
N LEU A 285 -10.62 36.31 -13.68
CA LEU A 285 -9.99 35.01 -13.98
C LEU A 285 -9.19 35.06 -15.29
N PHE A 286 -9.74 35.69 -16.34
CA PHE A 286 -9.02 35.86 -17.61
C PHE A 286 -7.81 36.77 -17.47
N ALA A 287 -7.94 37.91 -16.78
CA ALA A 287 -6.82 38.82 -16.54
C ALA A 287 -5.70 38.13 -15.75
N ALA A 288 -6.06 37.34 -14.74
CA ALA A 288 -5.11 36.56 -13.95
C ALA A 288 -4.41 35.48 -14.79
N ALA A 289 -5.15 34.72 -15.62
CA ALA A 289 -4.58 33.70 -16.50
C ALA A 289 -3.60 34.28 -17.53
N LEU A 290 -3.92 35.44 -18.11
CA LEU A 290 -3.03 36.15 -19.04
C LEU A 290 -1.76 36.61 -18.32
N LYS A 291 -1.90 37.29 -17.18
CA LYS A 291 -0.77 37.79 -16.40
C LYS A 291 0.15 36.66 -15.92
N LEU A 292 -0.43 35.56 -15.44
CA LEU A 292 0.31 34.39 -14.99
C LEU A 292 1.16 33.77 -16.10
N ALA A 293 0.64 33.75 -17.32
CA ALA A 293 1.34 33.17 -18.46
C ALA A 293 2.35 34.14 -19.11
N GLU A 294 2.32 35.44 -18.78
CA GLU A 294 3.29 36.44 -19.23
C GLU A 294 4.41 36.67 -18.22
N GLU A 295 4.07 36.70 -16.94
CA GLU A 295 4.96 37.17 -15.86
C GLU A 295 5.24 36.07 -14.80
N GLY A 296 4.67 34.87 -14.95
CA GLY A 296 4.79 33.80 -13.97
C GLY A 296 4.09 34.11 -12.64
N THR A 297 4.55 33.51 -11.54
CA THR A 297 3.94 33.66 -10.20
C THR A 297 4.44 34.90 -9.45
N ALA A 298 5.53 35.53 -9.90
CA ALA A 298 6.15 36.68 -9.23
C ALA A 298 5.17 37.83 -8.93
N PRO A 299 4.25 38.22 -9.83
CA PRO A 299 3.33 39.33 -9.58
C PRO A 299 2.23 39.02 -8.55
N PHE A 300 2.12 37.75 -8.16
CA PHE A 300 1.12 37.25 -7.21
C PHE A 300 1.71 37.01 -5.82
N LYS A 301 3.01 37.28 -5.62
CA LYS A 301 3.72 36.99 -4.38
C LYS A 301 2.99 37.51 -3.14
N ILE A 302 2.69 36.59 -2.23
CA ILE A 302 2.12 36.90 -0.94
C ILE A 302 3.13 37.73 -0.14
N ALA A 303 2.71 38.92 0.29
CA ALA A 303 3.55 39.86 1.05
C ALA A 303 3.70 39.48 2.53
N VAL A 304 2.87 38.55 3.02
CA VAL A 304 2.89 38.08 4.41
C VAL A 304 4.22 37.36 4.70
N PRO A 305 4.92 37.66 5.82
CA PRO A 305 6.13 36.95 6.23
C PRO A 305 5.90 35.45 6.33
N GLN A 306 6.80 34.66 5.73
CA GLN A 306 6.68 33.20 5.72
C GLN A 306 7.25 32.60 7.01
N VAL A 307 6.53 31.66 7.61
CA VAL A 307 7.00 30.85 8.75
C VAL A 307 8.02 29.85 8.22
N LYS A 308 9.20 29.80 8.83
CA LYS A 308 10.17 28.72 8.54
C LYS A 308 9.54 27.40 8.99
N PRO A 309 9.62 26.33 8.18
CA PRO A 309 9.25 25.00 8.66
C PRO A 309 10.00 24.76 9.97
N GLU A 310 9.29 24.37 11.02
CA GLU A 310 9.96 23.78 12.18
C GLU A 310 10.62 22.51 11.64
N GLN A 311 11.95 22.52 11.53
CA GLN A 311 12.66 21.28 11.27
C GLN A 311 12.24 20.35 12.41
N PRO A 312 11.73 19.14 12.12
CA PRO A 312 11.56 18.16 13.17
C PRO A 312 12.90 18.12 13.89
N ALA A 313 12.89 18.30 15.21
CA ALA A 313 14.11 18.24 15.99
C ALA A 313 14.80 16.94 15.56
N ARG A 314 15.92 17.05 14.83
CA ARG A 314 16.78 15.90 14.54
C ARG A 314 17.00 15.29 15.91
N SER A 315 16.43 14.11 16.14
CA SER A 315 16.73 13.32 17.32
C SER A 315 18.24 13.23 17.33
N SER A 316 18.87 13.84 18.32
CA SER A 316 20.31 13.79 18.54
C SER A 316 20.73 12.40 19.04
N ASP A 317 19.99 11.35 18.67
CA ASP A 317 20.09 10.00 19.21
C ASP A 317 20.58 9.01 18.14
N ASP A 318 21.03 9.48 16.96
CA ASP A 318 21.66 8.62 15.94
C ASP A 318 23.15 8.30 16.24
N ASP A 319 23.70 8.82 17.34
CA ASP A 319 25.04 8.51 17.83
C ASP A 319 24.99 8.15 19.32
N GLU A 320 24.59 6.93 19.67
CA GLU A 320 25.16 6.10 20.77
C GLU A 320 24.19 4.94 21.19
N ASP A 321 24.71 3.73 21.02
CA ASP A 321 24.47 2.50 21.79
C ASP A 321 23.21 1.63 21.56
N ASP A 322 23.47 0.53 20.84
CA ASP A 322 23.19 -0.88 21.13
C ASP A 322 22.33 -1.26 22.36
N GLU A 323 21.56 -2.34 22.15
CA GLU A 323 20.94 -3.31 23.09
C GLU A 323 19.39 -3.26 23.24
N ASP A 324 18.81 -4.43 22.92
CA ASP A 324 17.50 -4.99 23.34
C ASP A 324 16.22 -4.66 22.54
N GLY A 325 15.91 -5.54 21.58
CA GLY A 325 14.77 -6.46 21.72
C GLY A 325 13.36 -6.02 21.29
N ASP A 326 12.90 -6.66 20.21
CA ASP A 326 11.56 -7.22 19.97
C ASP A 326 10.30 -6.30 20.02
N ASP A 327 9.64 -6.15 18.86
CA ASP A 327 8.32 -6.75 18.57
C ASP A 327 7.69 -6.11 17.32
N GLU A 328 7.66 -6.89 16.23
CA GLU A 328 6.55 -7.17 15.30
C GLU A 328 5.24 -6.35 15.42
N TYR A 329 4.76 -5.74 14.32
CA TYR A 329 3.41 -5.93 13.70
C TYR A 329 3.12 -4.92 12.58
N GLY A 330 3.01 -5.42 11.34
CA GLY A 330 1.80 -5.30 10.52
C GLY A 330 1.65 -4.13 9.53
N ASP A 331 1.39 -4.52 8.28
CA ASP A 331 0.72 -3.81 7.18
C ASP A 331 1.37 -2.51 6.67
N ASP A 332 1.75 -2.50 5.39
CA ASP A 332 1.32 -1.48 4.42
C ASP A 332 1.90 -1.79 3.01
N ASP A 333 0.98 -2.06 2.08
CA ASP A 333 0.92 -1.61 0.69
C ASP A 333 2.23 -1.17 -0.01
N GLU A 334 2.78 -2.08 -0.83
CA GLU A 334 3.75 -1.80 -1.89
C GLU A 334 3.19 -0.76 -2.88
N PHE A 335 3.82 0.42 -2.90
CA PHE A 335 3.72 1.38 -3.99
C PHE A 335 5.14 1.79 -4.40
N ASP A 336 5.85 0.88 -5.07
CA ASP A 336 7.15 1.17 -5.67
C ASP A 336 6.99 1.97 -6.96
N ALA A 337 7.29 3.26 -6.87
CA ALA A 337 7.74 4.06 -7.99
C ALA A 337 8.62 5.19 -7.45
N TYR A 338 9.94 5.09 -7.61
CA TYR A 338 10.78 5.98 -8.41
C TYR A 338 12.24 5.58 -8.23
N GLY A 339 12.96 5.54 -9.36
CA GLY A 339 14.34 5.08 -9.43
C GLY A 339 15.33 5.96 -8.66
N ASP A 340 16.35 5.27 -8.15
CA ASP A 340 17.61 5.83 -7.66
C ASP A 340 18.19 6.86 -8.60
N VAL A 341 18.50 8.03 -8.04
CA VAL A 341 19.52 8.94 -8.58
C VAL A 341 20.56 9.13 -7.49
N ASP A 342 21.75 8.62 -7.78
CA ASP A 342 23.00 8.84 -7.09
C ASP A 342 23.39 10.33 -7.18
N ASP A 343 23.43 11.05 -6.06
CA ASP A 343 24.50 12.04 -5.84
C ASP A 343 24.82 12.19 -4.34
N GLY A 344 26.12 12.31 -4.08
CA GLY A 344 26.64 12.80 -2.82
C GLY A 344 27.31 14.14 -3.06
N SER A 345 27.03 15.11 -2.19
CA SER A 345 28.05 15.98 -1.60
C SER A 345 27.44 16.92 -0.56
N ASP A 346 28.06 16.97 0.61
CA ASP A 346 27.96 18.06 1.56
C ASP A 346 28.43 19.37 0.90
N GLU A 347 27.59 20.42 0.88
CA GLU A 347 27.95 21.83 1.09
C GLU A 347 26.70 22.74 0.97
N ASP A 348 26.20 23.25 2.10
CA ASP A 348 25.40 24.49 2.17
C ASP A 348 26.38 25.68 2.08
N PRO A 349 26.12 26.73 1.26
CA PRO A 349 25.11 27.72 1.65
C PRO A 349 24.35 28.43 0.51
N ASP A 350 23.18 28.94 0.90
CA ASP A 350 22.23 29.83 0.20
C ASP A 350 21.09 29.12 -0.56
N ASP A 351 19.98 28.91 0.15
CA ASP A 351 18.64 28.52 -0.32
C ASP A 351 18.10 29.45 -1.43
N ALA A 352 18.65 29.33 -2.64
CA ALA A 352 17.90 29.53 -3.86
C ALA A 352 17.28 28.18 -4.19
N ILE A 353 15.95 28.07 -4.01
CA ILE A 353 15.15 26.93 -4.47
C ILE A 353 15.67 26.51 -5.84
N GLU A 354 16.30 25.34 -5.94
CA GLU A 354 16.53 24.71 -7.23
C GLU A 354 15.17 24.54 -7.87
N GLU A 355 14.89 25.38 -8.86
CA GLU A 355 13.68 25.30 -9.67
C GLU A 355 13.74 24.00 -10.45
N ALA A 356 13.19 22.94 -9.87
CA ALA A 356 12.95 21.70 -10.58
C ALA A 356 12.24 21.99 -11.91
N ASP A 357 12.66 21.29 -12.97
CA ASP A 357 12.27 21.37 -14.39
C ASP A 357 10.73 21.40 -14.66
N GLY A 358 9.88 21.23 -13.65
CA GLY A 358 8.42 21.31 -13.71
C GLY A 358 7.77 22.66 -13.31
N SER A 359 8.54 23.69 -12.96
CA SER A 359 8.01 24.95 -12.41
C SER A 359 7.15 25.74 -13.42
N GLU A 360 7.56 25.80 -14.69
CA GLU A 360 6.86 26.50 -15.75
C GLU A 360 5.58 25.75 -16.19
N GLU A 361 5.62 24.42 -16.23
CA GLU A 361 4.47 23.59 -16.59
C GLU A 361 3.28 23.76 -15.64
N ARG A 362 3.56 23.80 -14.33
CA ARG A 362 2.51 23.99 -13.30
C ARG A 362 1.88 25.37 -13.39
N VAL A 363 2.66 26.39 -13.72
CA VAL A 363 2.16 27.74 -13.97
C VAL A 363 1.26 27.77 -15.21
N ARG A 364 1.62 27.07 -16.30
CA ARG A 364 0.77 26.92 -17.49
C ARG A 364 -0.53 26.19 -17.16
N LEU A 365 -0.48 25.10 -16.39
CA LEU A 365 -1.68 24.36 -15.96
C LEU A 365 -2.61 25.21 -15.08
N LEU A 366 -2.06 26.01 -14.16
CA LEU A 366 -2.81 26.97 -13.36
C LEU A 366 -3.53 28.00 -14.25
N ALA A 367 -2.85 28.54 -15.26
CA ALA A 367 -3.46 29.44 -16.24
C ALA A 367 -4.58 28.75 -17.06
N THR A 368 -4.39 27.48 -17.46
CA THR A 368 -5.42 26.67 -18.11
C THR A 368 -6.66 26.54 -17.22
N ILE A 369 -6.49 26.20 -15.94
CA ILE A 369 -7.61 26.00 -15.01
C ILE A 369 -8.37 27.32 -14.75
N LEU A 370 -7.66 28.43 -14.55
CA LEU A 370 -8.30 29.76 -14.44
C LEU A 370 -9.10 30.10 -15.70
N THR A 371 -8.57 29.78 -16.88
CA THR A 371 -9.25 29.98 -18.16
C THR A 371 -10.50 29.12 -18.26
N VAL A 372 -10.43 27.84 -17.87
CA VAL A 372 -11.57 26.91 -17.86
C VAL A 372 -12.72 27.45 -17.03
N VAL A 373 -12.44 27.80 -15.76
CA VAL A 373 -13.47 28.35 -14.85
C VAL A 373 -14.01 29.69 -15.37
N GLY A 374 -13.14 30.53 -15.94
CA GLY A 374 -13.53 31.80 -16.54
C GLY A 374 -14.49 31.62 -17.71
N VAL A 375 -14.23 30.66 -18.62
CA VAL A 375 -15.09 30.36 -19.77
C VAL A 375 -16.46 29.85 -19.32
N GLU A 376 -16.50 28.92 -18.38
CA GLU A 376 -17.75 28.36 -17.86
C GLU A 376 -18.62 29.45 -17.22
N ARG A 377 -18.02 30.34 -16.42
CA ARG A 377 -18.75 31.45 -15.78
C ARG A 377 -19.19 32.50 -16.80
N ALA A 378 -18.36 32.85 -17.77
CA ALA A 378 -18.73 33.78 -18.83
C ALA A 378 -19.93 33.23 -19.63
N HIS A 379 -19.89 31.95 -19.98
CA HIS A 379 -20.99 31.27 -20.66
C HIS A 379 -22.28 31.27 -19.84
N ALA A 380 -22.20 30.88 -18.56
CA ALA A 380 -23.35 30.89 -17.64
C ALA A 380 -23.96 32.29 -17.47
N ALA A 381 -23.12 33.34 -17.50
CA ALA A 381 -23.55 34.74 -17.42
C ALA A 381 -23.95 35.36 -18.78
N GLY A 382 -23.88 34.62 -19.89
CA GLY A 382 -24.16 35.14 -21.23
C GLY A 382 -23.16 36.20 -21.72
N GLN A 383 -21.94 36.20 -21.18
CA GLN A 383 -20.87 37.13 -21.52
C GLN A 383 -20.02 36.62 -22.68
N ALA A 384 -19.42 37.54 -23.44
CA ALA A 384 -18.49 37.20 -24.51
C ALA A 384 -17.19 36.61 -23.94
N ILE A 385 -16.70 35.55 -24.57
CA ILE A 385 -15.43 34.90 -24.22
C ILE A 385 -14.33 35.44 -25.16
N PRO A 386 -13.35 36.20 -24.66
CA PRO A 386 -12.28 36.78 -25.47
C PRO A 386 -11.49 35.70 -26.24
N SER A 387 -10.99 35.98 -27.44
CA SER A 387 -10.20 35.00 -28.21
C SER A 387 -8.80 34.76 -27.66
N GLU A 388 -8.26 35.74 -26.94
CA GLU A 388 -6.91 35.75 -26.39
C GLU A 388 -6.69 34.63 -25.36
N VAL A 389 -7.77 34.16 -24.72
CA VAL A 389 -7.68 33.09 -23.71
C VAL A 389 -7.49 31.71 -24.32
N ASP A 390 -7.75 31.51 -25.62
CA ASP A 390 -7.51 30.22 -26.29
C ASP A 390 -6.04 29.81 -26.19
N GLY A 391 -5.14 30.79 -26.26
CA GLY A 391 -3.70 30.56 -26.14
C GLY A 391 -3.26 30.07 -24.76
N ARG A 392 -4.14 30.17 -23.74
CA ARG A 392 -3.91 29.72 -22.36
C ARG A 392 -4.47 28.33 -22.08
N ILE A 393 -5.23 27.73 -23.01
CA ILE A 393 -5.65 26.34 -22.90
C ILE A 393 -4.50 25.46 -23.37
N ASP A 394 -3.70 24.99 -22.41
CA ASP A 394 -2.62 24.03 -22.64
C ASP A 394 -3.05 22.61 -22.28
N LEU A 395 -2.81 21.67 -23.19
CA LEU A 395 -3.19 20.27 -23.03
C LEU A 395 -2.02 19.37 -22.61
N ASP A 396 -0.79 19.90 -22.53
CA ASP A 396 0.41 19.09 -22.30
C ASP A 396 0.35 18.30 -20.98
N ARG A 397 -0.29 18.88 -19.96
CA ARG A 397 -0.40 18.28 -18.63
C ARG A 397 -1.63 17.39 -18.42
N VAL A 398 -2.50 17.27 -19.42
CA VAL A 398 -3.70 16.44 -19.30
C VAL A 398 -3.30 14.98 -19.13
N SER A 399 -3.83 14.30 -18.11
CA SER A 399 -3.62 12.87 -17.88
C SER A 399 -4.92 12.12 -17.64
N GLU A 400 -4.92 10.80 -17.87
CA GLU A 400 -6.10 9.95 -17.65
C GLU A 400 -6.60 9.98 -16.20
N ASN A 401 -5.70 10.25 -15.24
CA ASN A 401 -6.01 10.31 -13.81
C ASN A 401 -6.69 11.64 -13.41
N GLU A 402 -6.72 12.64 -14.28
CA GLU A 402 -7.30 13.96 -14.01
C GLU A 402 -8.70 14.09 -14.63
N ALA A 403 -9.60 13.17 -14.26
CA ALA A 403 -10.92 13.06 -14.89
C ALA A 403 -11.74 14.37 -14.86
N GLN A 404 -11.66 15.13 -13.78
CA GLN A 404 -12.35 16.41 -13.66
C GLN A 404 -11.80 17.45 -14.65
N LEU A 405 -10.47 17.53 -14.80
CA LEU A 405 -9.82 18.46 -15.75
C LEU A 405 -10.20 18.12 -17.19
N VAL A 406 -10.09 16.84 -17.58
CA VAL A 406 -10.45 16.39 -18.94
C VAL A 406 -11.92 16.71 -19.24
N THR A 407 -12.81 16.41 -18.30
CA THR A 407 -14.26 16.63 -18.48
C THR A 407 -14.60 18.11 -18.63
N ARG A 408 -14.02 18.98 -17.80
CA ARG A 408 -14.25 20.44 -17.89
C ARG A 408 -13.64 21.04 -19.15
N LEU A 409 -12.44 20.61 -19.55
CA LEU A 409 -11.83 21.01 -20.81
C LEU A 409 -12.69 20.63 -22.02
N ARG A 410 -13.26 19.41 -22.05
CA ARG A 410 -14.22 18.99 -23.09
C ARG A 410 -15.43 19.92 -23.11
N GLY A 411 -16.00 20.25 -21.94
CA GLY A 411 -17.12 21.20 -21.83
C GLY A 411 -16.78 22.61 -22.33
N VAL A 412 -15.61 23.13 -21.95
CA VAL A 412 -15.09 24.43 -22.42
C VAL A 412 -14.90 24.43 -23.93
N MET A 413 -14.28 23.40 -24.50
CA MET A 413 -14.12 23.28 -25.95
C MET A 413 -15.46 23.17 -26.69
N GLN A 414 -16.49 22.58 -26.07
CA GLN A 414 -17.85 22.61 -26.62
C GLN A 414 -18.39 24.05 -26.67
N ILE A 415 -18.19 24.83 -25.60
CA ILE A 415 -18.62 26.24 -25.48
C ILE A 415 -17.90 27.15 -26.49
N LEU A 416 -16.59 26.97 -26.71
CA LEU A 416 -15.79 27.81 -27.61
C LEU A 416 -16.17 27.65 -29.09
N GLY A 417 -16.82 26.53 -29.44
CA GLY A 417 -17.21 26.21 -30.81
C GLY A 417 -16.08 25.59 -31.66
N PRO A 418 -16.43 25.08 -32.85
CA PRO A 418 -15.55 24.21 -33.64
C PRO A 418 -14.26 24.89 -34.10
N ALA A 419 -14.33 26.14 -34.56
CA ALA A 419 -13.19 26.83 -35.13
C ALA A 419 -12.05 27.06 -34.11
N ARG A 420 -12.40 27.48 -32.89
CA ARG A 420 -11.45 27.72 -31.79
C ARG A 420 -10.89 26.41 -31.26
N THR A 421 -11.76 25.44 -31.01
CA THR A 421 -11.37 24.10 -30.55
C THR A 421 -10.40 23.42 -31.52
N HIS A 422 -10.71 23.40 -32.82
CA HIS A 422 -9.81 22.82 -33.81
C HIS A 422 -8.45 23.54 -33.90
N ALA A 423 -8.40 24.85 -33.64
CA ALA A 423 -7.13 25.58 -33.60
C ALA A 423 -6.27 25.16 -32.40
N ILE A 424 -6.88 24.97 -31.21
CA ILE A 424 -6.20 24.46 -30.01
C ILE A 424 -5.65 23.04 -30.27
N LEU A 425 -6.49 22.13 -30.79
CA LEU A 425 -6.08 20.75 -31.08
C LEU A 425 -4.93 20.69 -32.08
N ARG A 426 -4.97 21.50 -33.15
CA ARG A 426 -3.89 21.55 -34.14
C ARG A 426 -2.57 22.00 -33.52
N LYS A 427 -2.60 22.99 -32.62
CA LYS A 427 -1.40 23.45 -31.90
C LYS A 427 -0.79 22.31 -31.07
N THR A 428 -1.60 21.55 -30.36
CA THR A 428 -1.13 20.41 -29.54
C THR A 428 -0.61 19.26 -30.41
N LEU A 429 -1.33 18.90 -31.48
CA LEU A 429 -0.93 17.82 -32.41
C LEU A 429 0.40 18.10 -33.13
N ALA A 430 0.76 19.38 -33.28
CA ALA A 430 2.03 19.80 -33.87
C ALA A 430 3.23 19.61 -32.94
N LYS A 431 3.03 19.34 -31.64
CA LYS A 431 4.11 19.09 -30.69
C LYS A 431 4.73 17.70 -30.91
N GLU A 432 6.02 17.57 -30.68
CA GLU A 432 6.75 16.31 -30.92
C GLU A 432 6.40 15.23 -29.89
N PHE A 433 6.32 15.59 -28.61
CA PHE A 433 6.11 14.65 -27.49
C PHE A 433 4.70 14.70 -26.90
N TRP A 434 3.99 15.82 -27.05
CA TRP A 434 2.70 16.07 -26.37
C TRP A 434 1.47 15.88 -27.26
N TYR A 435 1.64 15.50 -28.53
CA TYR A 435 0.52 15.32 -29.48
C TYR A 435 -0.54 14.32 -28.97
N GLY A 436 -0.13 13.30 -28.20
CA GLY A 436 -1.01 12.28 -27.67
C GLY A 436 -2.07 12.84 -26.71
N LYS A 437 -1.82 13.98 -26.07
CA LYS A 437 -2.76 14.60 -25.12
C LYS A 437 -4.02 15.15 -25.79
N ALA A 438 -3.93 15.50 -27.07
CA ALA A 438 -5.08 15.96 -27.85
C ALA A 438 -6.12 14.85 -28.10
N ILE A 439 -5.74 13.57 -27.93
CA ILE A 439 -6.59 12.43 -28.27
C ILE A 439 -7.92 12.42 -27.50
N ALA A 440 -7.91 12.88 -26.25
CA ALA A 440 -9.09 12.97 -25.39
C ALA A 440 -10.14 13.98 -25.86
N PHE A 441 -9.87 14.74 -26.92
CA PHE A 441 -10.69 15.87 -27.36
C PHE A 441 -11.00 15.84 -28.87
N LEU A 442 -10.52 14.84 -29.62
CA LEU A 442 -10.66 14.78 -31.09
C LEU A 442 -12.11 14.72 -31.57
N ASP A 443 -13.02 14.19 -30.76
CA ASP A 443 -14.44 14.09 -31.08
C ASP A 443 -15.27 15.31 -30.61
N VAL A 444 -14.64 16.28 -29.93
CA VAL A 444 -15.31 17.53 -29.55
C VAL A 444 -15.55 18.36 -30.82
N HIS A 445 -16.82 18.61 -31.13
CA HIS A 445 -17.28 19.06 -32.46
C HIS A 445 -16.90 18.11 -33.60
N PHE A 446 -17.18 16.82 -33.41
CA PHE A 446 -16.90 15.71 -34.33
C PHE A 446 -16.87 16.12 -35.82
N ASP A 447 -15.68 16.08 -36.40
CA ASP A 447 -15.40 16.25 -37.83
C ASP A 447 -14.55 15.06 -38.28
N PRO A 448 -15.08 14.16 -39.13
CA PRO A 448 -14.36 12.98 -39.62
C PRO A 448 -12.96 13.27 -40.14
N ALA A 449 -12.78 14.38 -40.88
CA ALA A 449 -11.49 14.71 -41.47
C ALA A 449 -10.46 15.09 -40.40
N ARG A 450 -10.89 15.77 -39.34
CA ARG A 450 -10.03 16.18 -38.22
C ARG A 450 -9.71 15.03 -37.28
N VAL A 451 -10.68 14.17 -37.03
CA VAL A 451 -10.48 12.91 -36.29
C VAL A 451 -9.45 12.04 -37.01
N GLU A 452 -9.57 11.88 -38.34
CA GLU A 452 -8.59 11.13 -39.14
C GLU A 452 -7.20 11.77 -39.11
N GLU A 453 -7.10 13.09 -39.25
CA GLU A 453 -5.84 13.83 -39.16
C GLU A 453 -5.15 13.60 -37.80
N GLY A 454 -5.90 13.77 -36.70
CA GLY A 454 -5.39 13.60 -35.35
C GLY A 454 -4.94 12.16 -35.05
N LEU A 455 -5.78 11.17 -35.37
CA LEU A 455 -5.43 9.77 -35.15
C LEU A 455 -4.31 9.29 -36.08
N ALA A 456 -4.19 9.83 -37.29
CA ALA A 456 -3.04 9.55 -38.16
C ALA A 456 -1.73 10.08 -37.57
N ARG A 457 -1.73 11.29 -37.00
CA ARG A 457 -0.57 11.84 -36.28
C ARG A 457 -0.17 10.97 -35.10
N VAL A 458 -1.17 10.48 -34.36
CA VAL A 458 -0.99 9.58 -33.23
C VAL A 458 -0.42 8.23 -33.66
N ALA A 459 -0.99 7.61 -34.70
CA ALA A 459 -0.55 6.32 -35.23
C ALA A 459 0.87 6.35 -35.81
N ALA A 460 1.33 7.52 -36.26
CA ALA A 460 2.69 7.75 -36.74
C ALA A 460 3.70 8.07 -35.62
N GLY A 461 3.22 8.25 -34.37
CA GLY A 461 4.06 8.51 -33.22
C GLY A 461 4.56 7.25 -32.53
N ASN A 462 5.10 7.40 -31.32
CA ASN A 462 5.68 6.31 -30.54
C ASN A 462 4.83 5.91 -29.32
N TYR A 463 3.82 6.72 -28.98
CA TYR A 463 3.02 6.53 -27.77
C TYR A 463 1.55 6.96 -27.96
N VAL A 464 0.65 6.23 -27.28
CA VAL A 464 -0.78 6.50 -27.13
C VAL A 464 -1.17 6.32 -25.68
N ASP A 465 -1.82 7.33 -25.10
CA ASP A 465 -2.50 7.23 -23.82
C ASP A 465 -3.92 6.67 -24.06
N ALA A 466 -4.10 5.39 -23.77
CA ALA A 466 -5.38 4.69 -23.96
C ALA A 466 -6.49 5.27 -23.09
N GLY A 467 -6.19 5.64 -21.84
CA GLY A 467 -7.17 6.20 -20.91
C GLY A 467 -7.70 7.55 -21.37
N LEU A 468 -6.83 8.39 -21.93
CA LEU A 468 -7.24 9.65 -22.57
C LEU A 468 -8.14 9.41 -23.80
N LEU A 469 -7.82 8.44 -24.65
CA LEU A 469 -8.71 8.09 -25.77
C LEU A 469 -10.09 7.63 -25.28
N GLY A 470 -10.15 6.99 -24.11
CA GLY A 470 -11.39 6.57 -23.43
C GLY A 470 -12.40 7.70 -23.20
N TYR A 471 -12.00 8.97 -23.15
CA TYR A 471 -12.92 10.10 -22.97
C TYR A 471 -13.72 10.46 -24.22
N CYS A 472 -13.38 9.89 -25.37
CA CYS A 472 -14.12 10.11 -26.61
C CYS A 472 -15.43 9.30 -26.64
N SER A 473 -16.36 9.77 -27.46
CA SER A 473 -17.61 9.07 -27.76
C SER A 473 -17.40 7.85 -28.66
N PRO A 474 -18.36 6.89 -28.68
CA PRO A 474 -18.30 5.71 -29.55
C PRO A 474 -18.13 6.01 -31.05
N ALA A 475 -18.49 7.23 -31.50
CA ALA A 475 -18.33 7.66 -32.89
C ALA A 475 -16.87 7.62 -33.38
N ILE A 476 -15.88 7.70 -32.47
CA ILE A 476 -14.45 7.65 -32.83
C ILE A 476 -13.95 6.23 -33.12
N VAL A 477 -14.63 5.19 -32.64
CA VAL A 477 -14.15 3.79 -32.67
C VAL A 477 -13.75 3.32 -34.08
N PRO A 478 -14.55 3.54 -35.15
CA PRO A 478 -14.16 3.12 -36.49
C PRO A 478 -12.87 3.80 -37.00
N TYR A 479 -12.60 5.01 -36.54
CA TYR A 479 -11.40 5.78 -36.90
C TYR A 479 -10.18 5.30 -36.12
N ALA A 480 -10.35 5.05 -34.82
CA ALA A 480 -9.32 4.47 -33.97
C ALA A 480 -8.90 3.08 -34.48
N ALA A 481 -9.86 2.25 -34.91
CA ALA A 481 -9.58 0.94 -35.50
C ALA A 481 -8.79 1.05 -36.82
N ARG A 482 -9.11 2.02 -37.70
CA ARG A 482 -8.33 2.28 -38.92
C ARG A 482 -6.92 2.79 -38.61
N ALA A 483 -6.77 3.64 -37.60
CA ALA A 483 -5.47 4.12 -37.14
C ALA A 483 -4.63 2.97 -36.56
N GLN A 484 -5.24 2.10 -35.76
CA GLN A 484 -4.62 0.90 -35.19
C GLN A 484 -4.10 -0.04 -36.30
N ALA A 485 -4.87 -0.23 -37.37
CA ALA A 485 -4.46 -1.05 -38.51
C ALA A 485 -3.28 -0.46 -39.30
N ARG A 486 -3.08 0.86 -39.24
CA ARG A 486 -1.98 1.58 -39.92
C ARG A 486 -0.74 1.77 -39.04
N ALA A 487 -0.90 1.68 -37.72
CA ALA A 487 0.19 1.84 -36.76
C ALA A 487 1.25 0.75 -36.94
N THR A 488 2.52 1.15 -36.96
CA THR A 488 3.67 0.24 -37.11
C THR A 488 4.30 -0.09 -35.76
N ALA A 489 4.26 0.83 -34.80
CA ALA A 489 4.75 0.62 -33.44
C ALA A 489 3.79 -0.30 -32.65
N PRO A 490 4.30 -1.41 -32.05
CA PRO A 490 3.48 -2.34 -31.28
C PRO A 490 2.72 -1.68 -30.13
N ASP A 491 3.36 -0.76 -29.40
CA ASP A 491 2.76 -0.09 -28.24
C ASP A 491 1.64 0.86 -28.64
N VAL A 492 1.78 1.57 -29.76
CA VAL A 492 0.72 2.41 -30.32
C VAL A 492 -0.46 1.56 -30.79
N LYS A 493 -0.19 0.42 -31.42
CA LYS A 493 -1.21 -0.53 -31.85
C LYS A 493 -1.97 -1.12 -30.66
N ALA A 494 -1.27 -1.44 -29.58
CA ALA A 494 -1.87 -1.93 -28.34
C ALA A 494 -2.69 -0.84 -27.66
N GLY A 495 -2.13 0.36 -27.49
CA GLY A 495 -2.79 1.50 -26.84
C GLY A 495 -4.07 1.96 -27.57
N LEU A 496 -4.10 1.92 -28.90
CA LEU A 496 -5.32 2.20 -29.67
C LEU A 496 -6.39 1.12 -29.46
N GLY A 497 -6.00 -0.15 -29.39
CA GLY A 497 -6.91 -1.26 -29.10
C GLY A 497 -7.48 -1.19 -27.68
N GLU A 498 -6.62 -0.89 -26.71
CA GLU A 498 -6.98 -0.67 -25.32
C GLU A 498 -7.92 0.55 -25.16
N GLY A 499 -7.63 1.66 -25.84
CA GLY A 499 -8.47 2.85 -25.79
C GLY A 499 -9.86 2.64 -26.40
N ILE A 500 -10.02 1.77 -27.41
CA ILE A 500 -11.35 1.35 -27.91
C ILE A 500 -12.17 0.68 -26.80
N LEU A 501 -11.54 -0.19 -25.98
CA LEU A 501 -12.21 -0.81 -24.84
C LEU A 501 -12.65 0.25 -23.83
N TYR A 502 -11.80 1.23 -23.53
CA TYR A 502 -12.14 2.29 -22.58
C TYR A 502 -13.24 3.24 -23.08
N ILE A 503 -13.30 3.52 -24.38
CA ILE A 503 -14.41 4.29 -24.99
C ILE A 503 -15.74 3.56 -24.74
N LEU A 504 -15.81 2.26 -25.07
CA LEU A 504 -17.03 1.48 -24.93
C LEU A 504 -17.39 1.26 -23.46
N ALA A 505 -16.41 1.04 -22.59
CA ALA A 505 -16.60 0.91 -21.15
C ALA A 505 -17.22 2.17 -20.53
N ARG A 506 -16.66 3.34 -20.84
CA ARG A 506 -17.19 4.63 -20.35
C ARG A 506 -18.55 4.96 -20.96
N ALA A 507 -18.79 4.61 -22.22
CA ALA A 507 -20.10 4.76 -22.85
C ALA A 507 -21.16 3.89 -22.14
N SER A 508 -20.83 2.63 -21.82
CA SER A 508 -21.71 1.72 -21.05
C SER A 508 -22.02 2.28 -19.66
N ALA A 509 -20.99 2.68 -18.91
CA ALA A 509 -21.16 3.26 -17.58
C ALA A 509 -21.98 4.56 -17.58
N ALA A 510 -21.94 5.32 -18.69
CA ALA A 510 -22.76 6.51 -18.90
C ALA A 510 -24.17 6.22 -19.45
N GLY A 511 -24.55 4.94 -19.63
CA GLY A 511 -25.83 4.53 -20.18
C GLY A 511 -26.04 4.91 -21.66
N GLN A 512 -24.96 5.16 -22.40
CA GLN A 512 -25.02 5.53 -23.82
C GLN A 512 -25.24 4.29 -24.69
N THR A 513 -26.05 4.43 -25.73
CA THR A 513 -26.19 3.40 -26.76
C THR A 513 -25.25 3.67 -27.93
N TRP A 514 -24.79 2.61 -28.59
CA TRP A 514 -23.97 2.68 -29.80
C TRP A 514 -24.37 1.61 -30.80
N ASP A 515 -23.91 1.76 -32.04
CA ASP A 515 -24.13 0.79 -33.12
C ASP A 515 -23.48 -0.56 -32.76
N PRO A 516 -24.23 -1.68 -32.68
CA PRO A 516 -23.68 -3.01 -32.43
C PRO A 516 -22.59 -3.44 -33.43
N ALA A 517 -22.47 -2.80 -34.60
CA ALA A 517 -21.36 -3.02 -35.52
C ALA A 517 -19.99 -2.74 -34.85
N LEU A 518 -19.94 -1.82 -33.88
CA LEU A 518 -18.69 -1.49 -33.17
C LEU A 518 -18.13 -2.65 -32.34
N ASP A 519 -18.94 -3.67 -32.02
CA ASP A 519 -18.51 -4.85 -31.29
C ASP A 519 -17.40 -5.62 -32.02
N GLU A 520 -17.31 -5.49 -33.34
CA GLU A 520 -16.25 -6.11 -34.14
C GLU A 520 -14.84 -5.57 -33.81
N HIS A 521 -14.77 -4.41 -33.16
CA HIS A 521 -13.53 -3.76 -32.75
C HIS A 521 -13.11 -4.10 -31.31
N VAL A 522 -13.92 -4.84 -30.56
CA VAL A 522 -13.61 -5.28 -29.19
C VAL A 522 -12.52 -6.37 -29.24
N GLN A 523 -11.36 -6.06 -28.64
CA GLN A 523 -10.17 -6.91 -28.65
C GLN A 523 -9.82 -7.35 -27.24
N LEU A 524 -10.21 -8.58 -26.87
CA LEU A 524 -10.00 -9.09 -25.51
C LEU A 524 -8.51 -9.33 -25.19
N ASP A 525 -7.68 -9.52 -26.22
CA ASP A 525 -6.22 -9.61 -26.14
C ASP A 525 -5.55 -8.25 -25.81
N GLN A 526 -6.32 -7.16 -25.73
CA GLN A 526 -5.81 -5.84 -25.33
C GLN A 526 -6.20 -5.46 -23.89
N ILE A 527 -6.97 -6.30 -23.19
CA ILE A 527 -7.28 -6.08 -21.76
C ILE A 527 -6.02 -6.32 -20.93
N ARG A 528 -5.56 -5.30 -20.18
CA ARG A 528 -4.38 -5.36 -19.32
C ARG A 528 -4.74 -5.83 -17.90
N PHE A 529 -5.00 -7.13 -17.75
CA PHE A 529 -5.39 -7.73 -16.46
C PHE A 529 -4.34 -7.56 -15.34
N SER A 530 -3.09 -7.23 -15.66
CA SER A 530 -2.02 -6.99 -14.69
C SER A 530 -2.18 -5.69 -13.89
N TYR A 531 -2.92 -4.70 -14.38
CA TYR A 531 -3.10 -3.43 -13.66
C TYR A 531 -4.20 -3.47 -12.59
N GLY A 532 -5.11 -4.45 -12.62
CA GLY A 532 -6.24 -4.55 -11.70
C GLY A 532 -7.15 -3.29 -11.66
N GLY A 533 -8.08 -3.28 -10.70
CA GLY A 533 -8.82 -2.08 -10.26
C GLY A 533 -9.43 -1.19 -11.36
N SER A 534 -9.15 0.11 -11.28
CA SER A 534 -9.85 1.19 -12.01
C SER A 534 -9.79 1.12 -13.54
N LYS A 535 -8.90 0.31 -14.12
CA LYS A 535 -8.78 0.11 -15.58
C LYS A 535 -9.50 -1.15 -16.08
N VAL A 536 -9.42 -2.25 -15.33
CA VAL A 536 -9.99 -3.54 -15.72
C VAL A 536 -11.47 -3.61 -15.39
N ASP A 537 -11.87 -3.16 -14.20
CA ASP A 537 -13.24 -3.30 -13.70
C ASP A 537 -14.28 -2.62 -14.59
N PRO A 538 -14.05 -1.39 -15.13
CA PRO A 538 -15.01 -0.78 -16.05
C PRO A 538 -15.20 -1.56 -17.34
N VAL A 539 -14.13 -2.18 -17.88
CA VAL A 539 -14.22 -2.99 -19.11
C VAL A 539 -14.99 -4.29 -18.83
N LEU A 540 -14.75 -4.92 -17.70
CA LEU A 540 -15.49 -6.10 -17.27
C LEU A 540 -16.97 -5.81 -17.05
N ALA A 541 -17.29 -4.71 -16.36
CA ALA A 541 -18.67 -4.26 -16.16
C ALA A 541 -19.38 -4.03 -17.51
N PHE A 542 -18.72 -3.38 -18.46
CA PHE A 542 -19.26 -3.21 -19.83
C PHE A 542 -19.56 -4.56 -20.51
N LEU A 543 -18.65 -5.53 -20.43
CA LEU A 543 -18.88 -6.85 -21.03
C LEU A 543 -20.04 -7.59 -20.36
N ASP A 544 -20.22 -7.42 -19.06
CA ASP A 544 -21.31 -8.01 -18.28
C ASP A 544 -22.67 -7.37 -18.60
N GLU A 545 -22.70 -6.07 -18.91
CA GLU A 545 -23.92 -5.32 -19.25
C GLU A 545 -24.42 -5.55 -20.68
N LEU A 546 -23.58 -6.08 -21.57
CA LEU A 546 -23.97 -6.34 -22.96
C LEU A 546 -25.14 -7.35 -23.04
N PRO A 547 -26.03 -7.23 -24.04
CA PRO A 547 -26.96 -8.30 -24.38
C PRO A 547 -26.20 -9.61 -24.64
N LEU A 548 -26.70 -10.73 -24.11
CA LEU A 548 -26.04 -12.03 -24.15
C LEU A 548 -25.58 -12.41 -25.58
N GLU A 549 -26.43 -12.19 -26.58
CA GLU A 549 -26.09 -12.49 -27.99
C GLU A 549 -24.87 -11.69 -28.50
N ARG A 550 -24.75 -10.41 -28.11
CA ARG A 550 -23.62 -9.55 -28.49
C ARG A 550 -22.34 -10.00 -27.79
N TRP A 551 -22.43 -10.28 -26.49
CA TRP A 551 -21.31 -10.78 -25.70
C TRP A 551 -20.78 -12.13 -26.24
N VAL A 552 -21.66 -13.10 -26.53
CA VAL A 552 -21.28 -14.40 -27.11
C VAL A 552 -20.53 -14.20 -28.43
N LYS A 553 -21.00 -13.29 -29.30
CA LYS A 553 -20.35 -12.96 -30.57
C LYS A 553 -18.94 -12.39 -30.36
N ILE A 554 -18.77 -11.49 -29.39
CA ILE A 554 -17.46 -10.90 -29.04
C ILE A 554 -16.48 -11.96 -28.56
N VAL A 555 -16.88 -12.79 -27.58
CA VAL A 555 -15.99 -13.83 -27.02
C VAL A 555 -15.61 -14.84 -28.11
N THR A 556 -16.57 -15.24 -28.94
CA THR A 556 -16.31 -16.17 -30.06
C THR A 556 -15.33 -15.59 -31.07
N ALA A 557 -15.51 -14.33 -31.48
CA ALA A 557 -14.63 -13.66 -32.45
C ALA A 557 -13.20 -13.44 -31.93
N ASN A 558 -13.02 -13.41 -30.61
CA ASN A 558 -11.72 -13.20 -29.96
C ASN A 558 -10.96 -14.49 -29.64
N ARG A 559 -11.52 -15.67 -29.95
CA ARG A 559 -10.89 -16.97 -29.69
C ARG A 559 -9.46 -17.07 -30.24
N GLU A 560 -9.28 -16.72 -31.52
CA GLU A 560 -7.98 -16.84 -32.19
C GLU A 560 -6.98 -15.79 -31.69
N ARG A 561 -7.46 -14.58 -31.38
CA ARG A 561 -6.64 -13.50 -30.81
C ARG A 561 -6.08 -13.88 -29.44
N CYS A 562 -6.89 -14.54 -28.63
CA CYS A 562 -6.49 -15.02 -27.30
C CYS A 562 -5.79 -16.40 -27.33
N ALA A 563 -5.45 -16.95 -28.51
CA ALA A 563 -4.84 -18.28 -28.58
C ALA A 563 -3.46 -18.35 -27.89
N GLY A 564 -2.76 -17.23 -27.73
CA GLY A 564 -1.51 -17.13 -26.96
C GLY A 564 -1.72 -17.21 -25.45
N GLU A 565 -2.81 -16.61 -24.95
CA GLU A 565 -3.17 -16.43 -23.54
C GLU A 565 -4.66 -16.75 -23.35
N PRO A 566 -5.04 -18.04 -23.39
CA PRO A 566 -6.45 -18.44 -23.39
C PRO A 566 -7.18 -18.16 -22.08
N ASP A 567 -6.47 -17.90 -20.98
CA ASP A 567 -7.04 -17.48 -19.69
C ASP A 567 -7.79 -16.14 -19.77
N ARG A 568 -7.43 -15.28 -20.73
CA ARG A 568 -8.16 -14.01 -20.97
C ARG A 568 -9.63 -14.23 -21.31
N LEU A 569 -9.96 -15.32 -22.02
CA LEU A 569 -11.34 -15.67 -22.32
C LEU A 569 -12.10 -16.11 -21.06
N VAL A 570 -11.42 -16.77 -20.12
CA VAL A 570 -12.00 -17.16 -18.83
C VAL A 570 -12.33 -15.94 -17.98
N LYS A 571 -11.43 -14.95 -17.95
CA LYS A 571 -11.58 -13.73 -17.15
C LYS A 571 -12.76 -12.84 -17.57
N VAL A 572 -13.37 -13.08 -18.73
CA VAL A 572 -14.55 -12.36 -19.21
C VAL A 572 -15.81 -13.22 -19.29
N LEU A 573 -15.76 -14.48 -18.80
CA LEU A 573 -16.91 -15.37 -18.77
C LEU A 573 -18.05 -14.81 -17.91
N ARG A 574 -19.28 -15.00 -18.36
CA ARG A 574 -20.49 -14.65 -17.60
C ARG A 574 -21.23 -15.90 -17.13
N PRO A 575 -21.88 -15.89 -15.96
CA PRO A 575 -22.58 -17.07 -15.44
C PRO A 575 -23.70 -17.59 -16.35
N ASP A 576 -24.26 -16.74 -17.22
CA ASP A 576 -25.28 -17.09 -18.21
C ASP A 576 -24.70 -17.51 -19.58
N ALA A 577 -23.40 -17.83 -19.65
CA ALA A 577 -22.76 -18.28 -20.87
C ALA A 577 -23.37 -19.59 -21.40
N PRO A 578 -23.68 -19.69 -22.70
CA PRO A 578 -24.19 -20.93 -23.28
C PRO A 578 -23.12 -22.03 -23.23
N LEU A 579 -23.58 -23.28 -23.12
CA LEU A 579 -22.72 -24.45 -22.94
C LEU A 579 -21.68 -24.61 -24.05
N GLU A 580 -22.06 -24.28 -25.29
CA GLU A 580 -21.17 -24.35 -26.46
C GLU A 580 -20.01 -23.35 -26.35
N LEU A 581 -20.25 -22.17 -25.77
CA LEU A 581 -19.21 -21.17 -25.55
C LEU A 581 -18.28 -21.59 -24.40
N LEU A 582 -18.84 -22.17 -23.33
CA LEU A 582 -18.05 -22.74 -22.24
C LEU A 582 -17.13 -23.84 -22.73
N ASP A 583 -17.64 -24.79 -23.52
CA ASP A 583 -16.84 -25.86 -24.12
C ASP A 583 -15.72 -25.28 -25.01
N MET A 584 -16.00 -24.23 -25.78
CA MET A 584 -15.00 -23.55 -26.61
C MET A 584 -13.88 -22.90 -25.77
N VAL A 585 -14.25 -22.14 -24.74
CA VAL A 585 -13.29 -21.42 -23.89
C VAL A 585 -12.44 -22.39 -23.09
N LEU A 586 -13.07 -23.38 -22.43
CA LEU A 586 -12.36 -24.39 -21.65
C LEU A 586 -11.48 -25.26 -22.54
N GLY A 587 -11.94 -25.61 -23.75
CA GLY A 587 -11.12 -26.31 -24.74
C GLY A 587 -9.89 -25.51 -25.17
N ALA A 588 -10.00 -24.17 -25.29
CA ALA A 588 -8.86 -23.31 -25.60
C ALA A 588 -7.82 -23.28 -24.46
N VAL A 589 -8.28 -23.24 -23.20
CA VAL A 589 -7.42 -23.36 -22.01
C VAL A 589 -6.72 -24.72 -21.99
N MET A 590 -7.45 -25.81 -22.28
CA MET A 590 -6.91 -27.18 -22.27
C MET A 590 -5.97 -27.48 -23.43
N ALA A 591 -5.99 -26.68 -24.49
CA ALA A 591 -5.00 -26.79 -25.56
C ALA A 591 -3.62 -26.23 -25.14
N LYS A 592 -3.56 -25.39 -24.11
CA LYS A 592 -2.32 -24.79 -23.58
C LYS A 592 -2.33 -24.65 -22.05
N PRO A 593 -2.53 -25.75 -21.28
CA PRO A 593 -2.53 -25.70 -19.82
C PRO A 593 -1.22 -25.14 -19.24
N GLN A 594 -0.11 -25.28 -19.97
CA GLN A 594 1.20 -24.73 -19.61
C GLN A 594 1.31 -23.20 -19.72
N ALA A 595 0.38 -22.52 -20.41
CA ALA A 595 0.33 -21.07 -20.47
C ALA A 595 -0.41 -20.46 -19.26
N ILE A 596 -1.10 -21.29 -18.48
CA ILE A 596 -1.87 -20.87 -17.30
C ILE A 596 -0.90 -20.65 -16.14
N GLY A 597 -0.79 -19.39 -15.72
CA GLY A 597 0.03 -18.97 -14.59
C GLY A 597 -0.73 -19.01 -13.26
N HIS A 598 -0.01 -18.79 -12.17
CA HIS A 598 -0.62 -18.70 -10.85
C HIS A 598 -1.66 -17.57 -10.81
N GLY A 599 -2.88 -17.90 -10.41
CA GLY A 599 -4.02 -16.99 -10.35
C GLY A 599 -4.62 -16.55 -11.66
N SER A 600 -4.15 -17.07 -12.78
CA SER A 600 -4.56 -16.62 -14.11
C SER A 600 -6.02 -16.96 -14.44
N LEU A 601 -6.62 -18.00 -13.87
CA LEU A 601 -8.03 -18.32 -14.15
C LEU A 601 -9.04 -17.39 -13.44
N GLY A 602 -8.58 -16.59 -12.47
CA GLY A 602 -9.42 -15.64 -11.73
C GLY A 602 -10.57 -16.29 -10.95
N GLY A 603 -11.53 -15.47 -10.51
CA GLY A 603 -12.70 -15.92 -9.74
C GLY A 603 -13.97 -16.19 -10.55
N ARG A 604 -13.99 -15.86 -11.85
CA ARG A 604 -15.22 -15.92 -12.67
C ARG A 604 -15.79 -17.33 -12.83
N LEU A 605 -14.95 -18.36 -12.80
CA LEU A 605 -15.39 -19.75 -12.88
C LEU A 605 -16.23 -20.19 -11.67
N GLN A 606 -16.04 -19.56 -10.51
CA GLN A 606 -16.78 -19.90 -9.29
C GLN A 606 -18.29 -19.68 -9.45
N ALA A 607 -18.69 -18.67 -10.23
CA ALA A 607 -20.08 -18.28 -10.39
C ALA A 607 -20.95 -19.29 -11.15
N PHE A 608 -20.36 -20.24 -11.88
CA PHE A 608 -21.08 -21.29 -12.61
C PHE A 608 -21.51 -22.47 -11.73
N GLY A 609 -20.87 -22.66 -10.57
CA GLY A 609 -21.20 -23.76 -9.67
C GLY A 609 -21.14 -25.14 -10.35
N PRO A 610 -22.07 -26.06 -10.04
CA PRO A 610 -22.06 -27.44 -10.55
C PRO A 610 -22.17 -27.58 -12.08
N GLU A 611 -22.70 -26.59 -12.80
CA GLU A 611 -22.89 -26.65 -14.25
C GLU A 611 -21.57 -26.74 -15.02
N LEU A 612 -20.47 -26.28 -14.40
CA LEU A 612 -19.13 -26.30 -14.98
C LEU A 612 -18.48 -27.70 -14.99
N VAL A 613 -18.96 -28.63 -14.15
CA VAL A 613 -18.33 -29.96 -13.98
C VAL A 613 -18.28 -30.72 -15.30
N ALA A 614 -19.40 -30.82 -16.01
CA ALA A 614 -19.45 -31.59 -17.26
C ALA A 614 -18.64 -30.97 -18.41
N PRO A 615 -18.73 -29.65 -18.69
CA PRO A 615 -17.84 -28.97 -19.64
C PRO A 615 -16.36 -29.16 -19.35
N LEU A 616 -15.95 -29.00 -18.10
CA LEU A 616 -14.55 -29.09 -17.72
C LEU A 616 -14.03 -30.53 -17.85
N LEU A 617 -14.81 -31.54 -17.45
CA LEU A 617 -14.46 -32.94 -17.66
C LEU A 617 -14.34 -33.28 -19.15
N ARG A 618 -15.23 -32.76 -20.01
CA ARG A 618 -15.11 -32.91 -21.47
C ARG A 618 -13.86 -32.25 -22.03
N ALA A 619 -13.55 -31.04 -21.57
CA ALA A 619 -12.38 -30.29 -22.03
C ALA A 619 -11.07 -30.97 -21.61
N ILE A 620 -10.99 -31.45 -20.36
CA ILE A 620 -9.81 -32.18 -19.85
C ILE A 620 -9.66 -33.50 -20.61
N GLY A 621 -10.75 -34.25 -20.80
CA GLY A 621 -10.75 -35.53 -21.48
C GLY A 621 -9.66 -36.48 -20.95
N ASP A 622 -8.88 -37.03 -21.88
CA ASP A 622 -7.79 -37.97 -21.56
C ASP A 622 -6.47 -37.28 -21.19
N ALA A 623 -6.39 -35.95 -21.18
CA ALA A 623 -5.16 -35.22 -20.85
C ALA A 623 -4.69 -35.54 -19.41
N PRO A 624 -3.37 -35.54 -19.13
CA PRO A 624 -2.86 -35.72 -17.77
C PRO A 624 -3.46 -34.68 -16.81
N ALA A 625 -3.87 -35.11 -15.61
CA ALA A 625 -4.30 -34.22 -14.56
C ALA A 625 -3.08 -33.58 -13.89
N GLU A 626 -2.44 -32.63 -14.59
CA GLU A 626 -1.21 -31.99 -14.13
C GLU A 626 -1.43 -31.27 -12.79
N ASN A 627 -0.58 -31.53 -11.79
CA ASN A 627 -0.73 -30.97 -10.44
C ASN A 627 -0.90 -29.44 -10.44
N THR A 628 0.01 -28.72 -11.10
CA THR A 628 -0.03 -27.25 -11.12
C THR A 628 -1.33 -26.72 -11.74
N PHE A 629 -1.78 -27.31 -12.84
CA PHE A 629 -3.04 -26.90 -13.48
C PHE A 629 -4.25 -27.25 -12.59
N MET A 630 -4.25 -28.41 -11.95
CA MET A 630 -5.31 -28.80 -11.01
C MET A 630 -5.35 -27.89 -9.77
N LYS A 631 -4.21 -27.41 -9.27
CA LYS A 631 -4.17 -26.38 -8.21
C LYS A 631 -4.77 -25.05 -8.66
N GLU A 632 -4.51 -24.63 -9.89
CA GLU A 632 -5.15 -23.43 -10.44
C GLU A 632 -6.67 -23.59 -10.56
N LEU A 633 -7.14 -24.77 -10.97
CA LEU A 633 -8.57 -25.08 -10.94
C LEU A 633 -9.13 -25.09 -9.51
N GLU A 634 -8.43 -25.68 -8.55
CA GLU A 634 -8.84 -25.70 -7.14
C GLU A 634 -9.04 -24.28 -6.60
N ARG A 635 -8.12 -23.37 -6.94
CA ARG A 635 -8.20 -21.96 -6.57
C ARG A 635 -9.34 -21.22 -7.27
N ALA A 636 -9.56 -21.51 -8.55
CA ALA A 636 -10.54 -20.81 -9.39
C ALA A 636 -11.97 -21.31 -9.22
N LEU A 637 -12.20 -22.41 -8.49
CA LEU A 637 -13.49 -23.08 -8.38
C LEU A 637 -14.00 -23.14 -6.94
N ALA A 638 -15.32 -23.30 -6.79
CA ALA A 638 -15.88 -23.62 -5.48
C ALA A 638 -15.44 -25.03 -5.04
N PRO A 639 -15.16 -25.28 -3.74
CA PRO A 639 -14.63 -26.55 -3.26
C PRO A 639 -15.46 -27.78 -3.68
N ALA A 640 -16.79 -27.67 -3.64
CA ALA A 640 -17.69 -28.75 -4.05
C ALA A 640 -17.61 -29.08 -5.55
N VAL A 641 -17.40 -28.05 -6.40
CA VAL A 641 -17.26 -28.22 -7.85
C VAL A 641 -15.92 -28.88 -8.16
N PHE A 642 -14.84 -28.42 -7.53
CA PHE A 642 -13.52 -29.03 -7.67
C PHE A 642 -13.51 -30.49 -7.21
N ALA A 643 -14.17 -30.81 -6.08
CA ALA A 643 -14.31 -32.18 -5.60
C ALA A 643 -15.05 -33.07 -6.62
N ALA A 644 -16.14 -32.58 -7.21
CA ALA A 644 -16.89 -33.31 -8.25
C ALA A 644 -16.07 -33.53 -9.53
N ILE A 645 -15.22 -32.57 -9.92
CA ILE A 645 -14.27 -32.73 -11.03
C ILE A 645 -13.24 -33.82 -10.69
N LYS A 646 -12.65 -33.77 -9.48
CA LYS A 646 -11.66 -34.75 -9.04
C LYS A 646 -12.23 -36.17 -9.02
N GLU A 647 -13.46 -36.34 -8.56
CA GLU A 647 -14.19 -37.60 -8.61
C GLU A 647 -14.47 -38.03 -10.06
N GLY A 648 -14.98 -37.12 -10.89
CA GLY A 648 -15.36 -37.38 -12.28
C GLY A 648 -14.20 -37.67 -13.22
N LEU A 649 -12.98 -37.22 -12.90
CA LEU A 649 -11.78 -37.52 -13.69
C LEU A 649 -11.43 -39.02 -13.68
N GLY A 650 -11.81 -39.76 -12.63
CA GLY A 650 -11.57 -41.20 -12.51
C GLY A 650 -10.09 -41.61 -12.54
N LYS A 651 -9.16 -40.66 -12.40
CA LYS A 651 -7.69 -40.84 -12.44
C LYS A 651 -7.01 -40.02 -11.36
N ALA A 652 -5.83 -40.47 -10.93
CA ALA A 652 -5.03 -39.73 -9.96
C ALA A 652 -4.52 -38.42 -10.58
N VAL A 653 -4.64 -37.33 -9.81
CA VAL A 653 -3.91 -36.08 -10.09
C VAL A 653 -2.43 -36.38 -9.97
N GLU A 654 -1.62 -35.90 -10.91
CA GLU A 654 -0.16 -36.05 -10.82
C GLU A 654 0.32 -35.50 -9.47
N THR A 655 1.31 -36.10 -8.84
CA THR A 655 2.00 -35.47 -7.71
C THR A 655 3.00 -34.43 -8.23
N PRO A 656 3.44 -33.45 -7.43
CA PRO A 656 4.49 -32.51 -7.83
C PRO A 656 5.75 -33.22 -8.36
N GLU A 657 6.09 -34.38 -7.80
CA GLU A 657 7.23 -35.20 -8.20
C GLU A 657 7.02 -35.87 -9.56
N GLN A 658 5.81 -36.35 -9.84
CA GLN A 658 5.45 -36.94 -11.13
C GLN A 658 5.47 -35.86 -12.23
N GLU A 659 4.94 -34.68 -11.93
CA GLU A 659 4.98 -33.52 -12.83
C GLU A 659 6.43 -33.12 -13.14
N LEU A 660 7.27 -32.97 -12.12
CA LEU A 660 8.69 -32.63 -12.29
C LEU A 660 9.42 -33.67 -13.15
N ARG A 661 9.23 -34.97 -12.90
CA ARG A 661 9.85 -36.03 -13.71
C ARG A 661 9.41 -35.99 -15.17
N ARG A 662 8.11 -35.79 -15.42
CA ARG A 662 7.55 -35.70 -16.79
C ARG A 662 8.10 -34.48 -17.53
N LEU A 663 8.08 -33.31 -16.90
CA LEU A 663 8.59 -32.07 -17.50
C LEU A 663 10.10 -32.12 -17.70
N ALA A 664 10.85 -32.65 -16.74
CA ALA A 664 12.28 -32.81 -16.88
C ALA A 664 12.63 -33.78 -18.03
N ALA A 665 11.88 -34.86 -18.21
CA ALA A 665 12.08 -35.80 -19.31
C ALA A 665 11.75 -35.22 -20.70
N SER A 666 10.78 -34.30 -20.79
CA SER A 666 10.32 -33.74 -22.08
C SER A 666 11.26 -32.68 -22.66
N VAL A 667 12.09 -32.06 -21.83
CA VAL A 667 13.06 -31.05 -22.27
C VAL A 667 14.30 -31.75 -22.86
N PRO A 668 14.73 -31.47 -24.10
CA PRO A 668 15.94 -32.07 -24.67
C PRO A 668 17.22 -31.51 -24.03
N GLY A 669 18.36 -32.19 -24.22
CA GLY A 669 19.68 -31.73 -23.77
C GLY A 669 20.23 -32.45 -22.54
N PRO A 670 21.41 -32.04 -22.04
CA PRO A 670 22.08 -32.69 -20.92
C PRO A 670 21.25 -32.60 -19.64
N LYS A 671 21.29 -33.68 -18.85
CA LYS A 671 20.65 -33.76 -17.54
C LYS A 671 21.68 -33.64 -16.44
N VAL A 672 21.29 -32.98 -15.35
CA VAL A 672 22.05 -32.87 -14.12
C VAL A 672 21.21 -33.44 -13.00
N ARG A 673 21.84 -34.24 -12.15
CA ARG A 673 21.19 -34.78 -10.97
C ARG A 673 21.13 -33.72 -9.88
N ILE A 674 19.94 -33.54 -9.32
CA ILE A 674 19.72 -32.76 -8.11
C ILE A 674 19.04 -33.64 -7.05
N TYR A 675 19.19 -33.21 -5.80
CA TYR A 675 18.58 -33.84 -4.64
C TYR A 675 17.66 -32.83 -3.98
N ARG A 676 16.35 -32.94 -4.20
CA ARG A 676 15.38 -32.07 -3.57
C ARG A 676 15.32 -32.37 -2.07
N LEU A 677 15.36 -31.32 -1.27
CA LEU A 677 15.30 -31.35 0.18
C LEU A 677 13.89 -31.00 0.65
N ARG A 678 13.38 -31.73 1.64
CA ARG A 678 12.11 -31.44 2.30
C ARG A 678 12.22 -31.65 3.79
N ARG A 679 11.48 -30.84 4.55
CA ARG A 679 11.27 -31.05 5.98
C ARG A 679 10.21 -32.12 6.20
N GLY A 680 10.54 -33.14 6.98
CA GLY A 680 9.60 -34.13 7.50
C GLY A 680 8.90 -33.61 8.76
N GLU A 681 7.72 -34.17 9.04
CA GLU A 681 6.94 -33.83 10.24
C GLU A 681 7.43 -34.59 11.49
N ASP A 682 8.14 -35.71 11.29
CA ASP A 682 8.61 -36.58 12.36
C ASP A 682 10.01 -36.18 12.88
N GLU A 683 10.24 -36.41 14.17
CA GLU A 683 11.56 -36.34 14.80
C GLU A 683 12.49 -37.41 14.17
N PRO A 684 13.74 -37.07 13.82
CA PRO A 684 14.68 -38.04 13.26
C PRO A 684 15.05 -39.11 14.29
N ALA A 685 15.34 -40.33 13.82
CA ALA A 685 15.88 -41.37 14.69
C ALA A 685 17.18 -40.88 15.37
N ALA A 686 17.43 -41.29 16.60
CA ALA A 686 18.60 -40.84 17.38
C ALA A 686 19.94 -41.07 16.64
N ASP A 687 20.03 -42.15 15.86
CA ASP A 687 21.20 -42.51 15.05
C ASP A 687 21.19 -41.91 13.63
N ALA A 688 20.12 -41.24 13.20
CA ALA A 688 20.03 -40.62 11.88
C ALA A 688 21.07 -39.50 11.72
N VAL A 689 21.79 -39.48 10.60
CA VAL A 689 22.80 -38.45 10.35
C VAL A 689 22.16 -37.17 9.77
N ALA A 690 21.29 -37.32 8.78
CA ALA A 690 20.53 -36.21 8.19
C ALA A 690 19.45 -35.70 9.13
N ARG A 691 19.39 -34.38 9.34
CA ARG A 691 18.40 -33.70 10.21
C ARG A 691 18.38 -32.20 9.95
N ILE A 692 17.28 -31.54 10.31
CA ILE A 692 17.11 -30.08 10.36
C ILE A 692 16.98 -29.70 11.84
N GLY A 693 17.76 -28.75 12.33
CA GLY A 693 17.83 -28.40 13.75
C GLY A 693 18.45 -29.48 14.66
N GLY A 694 18.34 -29.26 15.97
CA GLY A 694 18.96 -30.07 17.01
C GLY A 694 20.48 -29.89 17.09
N THR A 695 21.21 -30.95 17.47
CA THR A 695 22.68 -30.96 17.38
C THR A 695 23.19 -32.14 16.56
N PRO A 696 24.17 -31.95 15.68
CA PRO A 696 24.60 -32.99 14.76
C PRO A 696 25.54 -34.00 15.42
N ARG A 697 25.57 -35.21 14.87
CA ARG A 697 26.46 -36.28 15.33
C ARG A 697 27.92 -35.95 15.00
N GLY A 698 28.82 -36.28 15.92
CA GLY A 698 30.27 -36.14 15.76
C GLY A 698 30.83 -34.72 15.98
N VAL A 699 29.99 -33.71 16.18
CA VAL A 699 30.41 -32.33 16.49
C VAL A 699 30.24 -32.07 17.99
N ALA A 700 31.34 -32.13 18.73
CA ALA A 700 31.33 -31.95 20.19
C ALA A 700 31.27 -30.48 20.61
N THR A 701 31.75 -29.56 19.75
CA THR A 701 31.78 -28.13 20.03
C THR A 701 31.32 -27.39 18.77
N PRO A 702 30.22 -26.63 18.83
CA PRO A 702 29.77 -25.85 17.67
C PRO A 702 30.81 -24.79 17.29
N PRO A 703 30.87 -24.39 16.01
CA PRO A 703 31.62 -23.20 15.59
C PRO A 703 31.17 -21.97 16.38
N VAL A 704 32.07 -20.98 16.49
CA VAL A 704 31.79 -19.73 17.21
C VAL A 704 31.96 -18.53 16.29
N ASP A 705 31.05 -17.57 16.37
CA ASP A 705 31.23 -16.20 15.85
C ASP A 705 31.19 -15.22 17.02
N ARG A 706 32.08 -14.23 17.05
CA ARG A 706 32.17 -13.23 18.14
C ARG A 706 32.14 -13.80 19.58
N LYS A 707 32.62 -15.04 19.78
CA LYS A 707 32.64 -15.82 21.05
C LYS A 707 31.31 -16.46 21.45
N GLU A 708 30.30 -16.38 20.60
CA GLU A 708 29.01 -17.04 20.77
C GLU A 708 28.96 -18.30 19.90
N ALA A 709 28.31 -19.33 20.41
CA ALA A 709 28.14 -20.57 19.65
C ALA A 709 27.12 -20.34 18.54
N MET A 710 27.49 -20.68 17.31
CA MET A 710 26.56 -20.67 16.19
C MET A 710 25.50 -21.76 16.33
N THR A 711 24.32 -21.52 15.77
CA THR A 711 23.19 -22.46 15.79
C THR A 711 23.29 -23.43 14.62
N HIS A 712 23.02 -24.71 14.90
CA HIS A 712 22.96 -25.74 13.87
C HIS A 712 21.65 -25.64 13.06
N ILE A 713 21.76 -25.52 11.74
CA ILE A 713 20.58 -25.35 10.86
C ILE A 713 20.15 -26.69 10.26
N LEU A 714 21.08 -27.38 9.58
CA LEU A 714 20.81 -28.68 8.97
C LEU A 714 22.08 -29.50 8.81
N THR A 715 21.91 -30.82 8.70
CA THR A 715 22.97 -31.77 8.36
C THR A 715 22.56 -32.58 7.15
N LEU A 716 23.42 -32.57 6.13
CA LEU A 716 23.31 -33.43 4.96
C LEU A 716 24.04 -34.75 5.18
N ASP A 717 23.37 -35.85 4.82
CA ASP A 717 23.93 -37.20 4.88
C ASP A 717 24.56 -37.57 3.53
N LEU A 718 25.89 -37.56 3.42
CA LEU A 718 26.55 -37.70 2.09
C LEU A 718 26.36 -39.09 1.47
N ALA A 719 26.03 -40.13 2.25
CA ALA A 719 25.65 -41.44 1.68
C ALA A 719 24.35 -41.37 0.87
N GLN A 720 23.48 -40.39 1.12
CA GLN A 720 22.28 -40.11 0.33
C GLN A 720 22.56 -39.21 -0.89
N LEU A 721 23.77 -38.66 -0.98
CA LEU A 721 24.17 -37.62 -1.96
C LEU A 721 25.47 -38.03 -2.69
N PRO A 722 25.47 -39.10 -3.51
CA PRO A 722 26.69 -39.70 -4.06
C PRO A 722 27.56 -38.74 -4.90
N GLU A 723 27.00 -37.80 -5.67
CA GLU A 723 27.79 -36.82 -6.43
C GLU A 723 28.52 -35.86 -5.51
N LEU A 724 27.93 -35.48 -4.37
CA LEU A 724 28.60 -34.64 -3.38
C LEU A 724 29.66 -35.44 -2.60
N ALA A 725 29.35 -36.70 -2.25
CA ALA A 725 30.32 -37.62 -1.63
C ALA A 725 31.55 -37.85 -2.51
N ALA A 726 31.37 -37.94 -3.82
CA ALA A 726 32.46 -38.10 -4.78
C ALA A 726 33.39 -36.86 -4.82
N ARG A 727 32.86 -35.65 -4.58
CA ARG A 727 33.66 -34.41 -4.53
C ARG A 727 34.53 -34.33 -3.27
N ARG A 728 34.10 -34.96 -2.16
CA ARG A 728 34.87 -35.01 -0.90
C ARG A 728 34.98 -36.43 -0.34
N PRO A 729 35.87 -37.27 -0.90
CA PRO A 729 36.06 -38.65 -0.45
C PRO A 729 36.40 -38.74 1.03
N GLY A 730 35.75 -39.68 1.73
CA GLY A 730 35.98 -39.94 3.16
C GLY A 730 35.15 -39.08 4.12
N VAL A 731 34.38 -38.11 3.62
CA VAL A 731 33.44 -37.34 4.44
C VAL A 731 32.08 -38.05 4.45
N ARG A 732 31.42 -38.05 5.62
CA ARG A 732 30.15 -38.75 5.84
C ARG A 732 28.96 -37.80 5.98
N SER A 733 29.18 -36.64 6.59
CA SER A 733 28.15 -35.61 6.76
C SER A 733 28.70 -34.20 6.58
N LEU A 734 27.80 -33.28 6.23
CA LEU A 734 28.06 -31.84 6.18
C LEU A 734 27.01 -31.13 7.04
N SER A 735 27.43 -30.36 8.04
CA SER A 735 26.55 -29.59 8.91
C SER A 735 26.73 -28.09 8.66
N LEU A 736 25.61 -27.38 8.47
CA LEU A 736 25.57 -25.92 8.35
C LEU A 736 25.26 -25.30 9.72
N TYR A 737 26.03 -24.27 10.07
CA TYR A 737 25.84 -23.44 11.24
C TYR A 737 25.73 -21.97 10.83
N LEU A 738 24.82 -21.23 11.46
CA LEU A 738 24.66 -19.78 11.25
C LEU A 738 24.73 -19.05 12.60
N PRO A 739 25.32 -17.85 12.65
CA PRO A 739 25.09 -16.93 13.76
C PRO A 739 23.64 -16.41 13.71
N ASP A 740 23.00 -16.26 14.87
CA ASP A 740 21.68 -15.62 15.06
C ASP A 740 20.63 -15.88 13.95
N PRO A 741 20.25 -17.15 13.72
CA PRO A 741 19.40 -17.53 12.60
C PRO A 741 18.06 -16.79 12.51
N ASP A 742 17.55 -16.28 13.64
CA ASP A 742 16.24 -15.63 13.75
C ASP A 742 16.24 -14.16 13.31
N THR A 743 17.42 -13.53 13.17
CA THR A 743 17.53 -12.09 12.86
C THR A 743 17.82 -11.78 11.39
N GLY A 744 18.32 -12.75 10.62
CA GLY A 744 18.84 -12.49 9.27
C GLY A 744 20.25 -11.91 9.24
N GLU A 745 20.75 -11.44 10.38
CA GLU A 745 22.04 -10.76 10.46
C GLU A 745 23.20 -11.76 10.40
N ARG A 746 24.26 -11.39 9.67
CA ARG A 746 25.53 -12.15 9.63
C ARG A 746 25.45 -13.59 9.10
N HIS A 747 24.40 -14.00 8.41
CA HIS A 747 24.32 -15.32 7.76
C HIS A 747 25.54 -15.69 6.90
N ARG A 748 26.15 -14.70 6.22
CA ARG A 748 27.38 -14.88 5.43
C ARG A 748 28.59 -15.34 6.26
N HIS A 749 28.56 -15.17 7.58
CA HIS A 749 29.60 -15.65 8.50
C HIS A 749 29.36 -17.10 8.97
N GLY A 750 28.37 -17.79 8.40
CA GLY A 750 28.08 -19.18 8.71
C GLY A 750 29.29 -20.12 8.52
N ALA A 751 29.21 -21.30 9.12
CA ALA A 751 30.27 -22.29 9.08
C ALA A 751 29.76 -23.64 8.58
N LEU A 752 30.59 -24.28 7.75
CA LEU A 752 30.39 -25.65 7.26
C LEU A 752 31.30 -26.62 8.01
N VAL A 753 30.71 -27.58 8.73
CA VAL A 753 31.45 -28.63 9.45
C VAL A 753 31.34 -29.95 8.69
N TRP A 754 32.48 -30.46 8.24
CA TRP A 754 32.59 -31.73 7.52
C TRP A 754 33.05 -32.83 8.46
N THR A 755 32.28 -33.91 8.59
CA THR A 755 32.53 -34.98 9.56
C THR A 755 32.72 -36.31 8.86
N ARG A 756 33.75 -37.08 9.22
CA ARG A 756 33.99 -38.43 8.69
C ARG A 756 33.18 -39.49 9.43
N GLU A 757 33.05 -40.67 8.84
CA GLU A 757 32.32 -41.81 9.43
C GLU A 757 32.83 -42.16 10.84
N GLU A 758 34.16 -42.25 11.00
CA GLU A 758 34.83 -42.52 12.27
C GLU A 758 34.63 -41.43 13.35
N GLU A 759 34.15 -40.26 12.96
CA GLU A 759 33.97 -39.10 13.84
C GLU A 759 32.54 -38.97 14.34
N LEU A 760 31.55 -39.59 13.68
CA LEU A 760 30.13 -39.56 14.07
C LEU A 760 29.89 -40.11 15.49
N GLY A 761 30.80 -40.93 16.01
CA GLY A 761 30.74 -41.48 17.37
C GLY A 761 31.31 -40.57 18.46
N ARG A 762 31.99 -39.46 18.11
CA ARG A 762 32.64 -38.55 19.10
C ARG A 762 31.63 -37.80 19.97
N ALA A 763 30.47 -37.48 19.40
CA ALA A 763 29.35 -36.87 20.09
C ALA A 763 28.05 -37.49 19.55
N PRO A 764 27.09 -37.86 20.42
CA PRO A 764 25.85 -38.52 19.99
C PRO A 764 24.90 -37.58 19.22
N GLY A 765 25.09 -36.26 19.31
CA GLY A 765 24.11 -35.27 18.85
C GLY A 765 22.84 -35.27 19.71
N SER A 766 21.84 -34.48 19.32
CA SER A 766 20.52 -34.38 19.93
C SER A 766 19.46 -34.23 18.84
N THR A 767 18.33 -34.88 19.04
CA THR A 767 17.14 -34.79 18.18
C THR A 767 16.06 -33.89 18.78
N GLU A 768 16.31 -33.31 19.96
CA GLU A 768 15.47 -32.27 20.55
C GLU A 768 15.33 -31.11 19.57
N ASP A 769 14.08 -30.71 19.31
CA ASP A 769 13.67 -29.70 18.32
C ASP A 769 14.15 -29.96 16.87
N ALA A 770 14.56 -31.20 16.56
CA ALA A 770 15.00 -31.57 15.22
C ALA A 770 13.85 -32.16 14.39
N ALA A 771 13.91 -31.93 13.07
CA ALA A 771 13.04 -32.54 12.08
C ALA A 771 13.82 -33.45 11.14
N THR A 772 13.15 -34.50 10.64
CA THR A 772 13.74 -35.39 9.63
C THR A 772 13.98 -34.63 8.33
N LEU A 773 15.18 -34.73 7.77
CA LEU A 773 15.48 -34.21 6.42
C LEU A 773 15.21 -35.31 5.38
N LEU A 774 14.24 -35.08 4.50
CA LEU A 774 13.88 -35.99 3.42
C LEU A 774 14.62 -35.58 2.13
N VAL A 775 15.15 -36.58 1.42
CA VAL A 775 15.93 -36.38 0.19
C VAL A 775 15.29 -37.15 -0.97
N GLU A 776 15.04 -36.46 -2.08
CA GLU A 776 14.45 -37.04 -3.28
C GLU A 776 15.29 -36.75 -4.52
N VAL A 777 15.50 -37.76 -5.37
CA VAL A 777 16.41 -37.68 -6.51
C VAL A 777 15.66 -37.33 -7.80
N PHE A 778 16.18 -36.35 -8.53
CA PHE A 778 15.68 -35.93 -9.85
C PHE A 778 16.82 -35.66 -10.83
N ASP A 779 16.61 -36.04 -12.10
CA ASP A 779 17.48 -35.64 -13.20
C ASP A 779 16.79 -34.51 -13.97
N VAL A 780 17.31 -33.28 -13.86
CA VAL A 780 16.72 -32.06 -14.44
C VAL A 780 17.55 -31.52 -15.61
N PRO A 781 16.97 -30.75 -16.56
CA PRO A 781 17.71 -30.19 -17.68
C PRO A 781 18.75 -29.17 -17.20
N ALA A 782 20.02 -29.30 -17.62
CA ALA A 782 21.09 -28.40 -17.18
C ALA A 782 20.80 -26.92 -17.49
N GLN A 783 20.07 -26.66 -18.57
CA GLN A 783 19.71 -25.31 -19.01
C GLN A 783 18.84 -24.53 -18.01
N ILE A 784 18.20 -25.17 -17.02
CA ILE A 784 17.41 -24.43 -16.02
C ILE A 784 18.28 -23.48 -15.18
N PHE A 785 19.57 -23.81 -15.04
CA PHE A 785 20.56 -23.02 -14.30
C PHE A 785 21.20 -21.91 -15.13
N ALA A 786 20.93 -21.81 -16.44
CA ALA A 786 21.52 -20.80 -17.31
C ALA A 786 20.85 -19.41 -17.18
N GLY A 787 21.61 -18.35 -17.48
CA GLY A 787 21.21 -16.94 -17.31
C GLY A 787 20.44 -16.34 -18.49
N GLY A 788 19.46 -17.07 -19.04
CA GLY A 788 18.68 -16.61 -20.20
C GLY A 788 17.19 -16.93 -20.10
N GLU A 789 16.40 -16.34 -21.00
CA GLU A 789 14.96 -16.58 -21.05
C GLU A 789 14.63 -18.05 -21.38
N LEU A 790 14.03 -18.74 -20.41
CA LEU A 790 13.49 -20.07 -20.60
C LEU A 790 12.06 -19.98 -21.10
N THR A 791 11.67 -20.93 -21.96
CA THR A 791 10.30 -21.07 -22.45
C THR A 791 9.75 -22.48 -22.18
N GLY A 792 8.43 -22.61 -22.20
CA GLY A 792 7.74 -23.90 -22.10
C GLY A 792 8.11 -24.72 -20.87
N ALA A 793 8.36 -26.02 -21.09
CA ALA A 793 8.63 -26.98 -20.02
C ALA A 793 9.89 -26.64 -19.20
N ALA A 794 10.93 -26.06 -19.82
CA ALA A 794 12.17 -25.72 -19.12
C ALA A 794 11.95 -24.61 -18.07
N LYS A 795 11.17 -23.58 -18.42
CA LYS A 795 10.77 -22.52 -17.47
C LYS A 795 9.98 -23.09 -16.29
N ARG A 796 9.10 -24.05 -16.56
CA ARG A 796 8.28 -24.72 -15.53
C ARG A 796 9.11 -25.63 -14.62
N VAL A 797 10.07 -26.39 -15.17
CA VAL A 797 11.03 -27.14 -14.35
C VAL A 797 11.83 -26.21 -13.44
N ARG A 798 12.38 -25.10 -13.98
CA ARG A 798 13.10 -24.11 -13.17
C ARG A 798 12.23 -23.60 -12.03
N ARG A 799 10.98 -23.24 -12.30
CA ARG A 799 10.03 -22.76 -11.28
C ARG A 799 9.76 -23.80 -10.19
N ILE A 800 9.57 -25.07 -10.55
CA ILE A 800 9.32 -26.14 -9.56
C ILE A 800 10.57 -26.38 -8.70
N VAL A 801 11.76 -26.38 -9.30
CA VAL A 801 13.03 -26.57 -8.57
C VAL A 801 13.31 -25.37 -7.66
N TYR A 802 13.09 -24.15 -8.16
CA TYR A 802 13.25 -22.92 -7.39
C TYR A 802 12.29 -22.85 -6.20
N GLY A 803 11.00 -23.11 -6.41
CA GLY A 803 10.00 -23.12 -5.33
C GLY A 803 9.98 -24.40 -4.49
N SER A 804 11.06 -25.17 -4.48
CA SER A 804 11.23 -26.29 -3.54
C SER A 804 11.91 -25.79 -2.27
N PRO A 805 11.57 -26.32 -1.08
CA PRO A 805 12.17 -25.88 0.19
C PRO A 805 13.70 -25.87 0.18
N GLY A 806 14.32 -26.80 -0.56
CA GLY A 806 15.71 -26.70 -0.95
C GLY A 806 16.12 -27.78 -1.94
N TYR A 807 17.36 -27.72 -2.44
CA TYR A 807 17.98 -28.80 -3.21
C TYR A 807 19.51 -28.78 -3.16
N VAL A 808 20.13 -29.94 -3.40
CA VAL A 808 21.59 -30.14 -3.50
C VAL A 808 22.00 -30.43 -4.95
N GLY A 809 23.14 -29.89 -5.37
CA GLY A 809 23.75 -30.12 -6.69
C GLY A 809 23.15 -29.28 -7.82
N GLY A 810 23.68 -29.40 -9.03
CA GLY A 810 23.36 -28.46 -10.11
C GLY A 810 24.13 -27.16 -9.99
N GLY A 811 23.42 -26.04 -9.95
CA GLY A 811 23.97 -24.71 -9.66
C GLY A 811 22.89 -23.84 -9.02
N PRO A 812 23.23 -22.65 -8.52
CA PRO A 812 22.29 -21.76 -7.85
C PRO A 812 21.19 -21.25 -8.81
N LEU A 813 19.98 -21.10 -8.28
CA LEU A 813 18.90 -20.36 -8.92
C LEU A 813 18.71 -19.05 -8.14
N TRP A 814 19.40 -18.00 -8.59
CA TRP A 814 19.42 -16.69 -7.96
C TRP A 814 18.05 -16.01 -7.94
N LEU A 815 17.77 -15.32 -6.83
CA LEU A 815 16.59 -14.51 -6.62
C LEU A 815 16.78 -13.14 -7.29
N GLN A 816 17.94 -12.53 -7.07
CA GLN A 816 18.38 -11.27 -7.67
C GLN A 816 19.55 -11.55 -8.64
N ASP A 817 20.63 -10.76 -8.58
CA ASP A 817 21.82 -10.93 -9.41
C ASP A 817 22.73 -12.04 -8.90
N GLY A 818 23.30 -12.82 -9.82
CA GLY A 818 24.31 -13.83 -9.51
C GLY A 818 24.78 -14.60 -10.72
N ASP A 819 25.88 -15.35 -10.56
CA ASP A 819 26.51 -16.07 -11.66
C ASP A 819 25.66 -17.27 -12.13
N PRO A 820 25.21 -17.29 -13.39
CA PRO A 820 24.41 -18.39 -13.89
C PRO A 820 25.26 -19.59 -14.28
N GLY A 821 24.68 -20.79 -14.16
CA GLY A 821 25.24 -22.02 -14.68
C GLY A 821 25.29 -23.14 -13.64
N VAL A 822 25.85 -24.26 -14.03
CA VAL A 822 26.19 -25.35 -13.12
C VAL A 822 27.52 -25.02 -12.48
N ASP A 823 27.55 -24.92 -11.15
CA ASP A 823 28.75 -24.56 -10.40
C ASP A 823 29.27 -25.79 -9.62
N PRO A 824 30.55 -26.19 -9.81
CA PRO A 824 31.13 -27.31 -9.08
C PRO A 824 31.29 -27.08 -7.57
N ASP A 825 31.38 -25.82 -7.14
CA ASP A 825 31.49 -25.43 -5.73
C ASP A 825 30.14 -25.23 -5.06
N PHE A 826 29.05 -25.07 -5.83
CA PHE A 826 27.70 -25.06 -5.29
C PHE A 826 27.35 -26.39 -4.61
N LEU A 827 26.95 -26.29 -3.34
CA LEU A 827 26.53 -27.43 -2.53
C LEU A 827 25.01 -27.56 -2.56
N PHE A 828 24.30 -26.57 -2.03
CA PHE A 828 22.84 -26.59 -1.93
C PHE A 828 22.27 -25.18 -1.76
N GLN A 829 20.97 -25.03 -2.04
CA GLN A 829 20.19 -23.85 -1.70
C GLN A 829 18.92 -24.25 -0.94
N PHE A 830 18.37 -23.35 -0.13
CA PHE A 830 17.13 -23.56 0.60
C PHE A 830 16.49 -22.24 1.06
N ASP A 831 15.20 -22.31 1.42
CA ASP A 831 14.42 -21.21 1.97
C ASP A 831 13.93 -21.51 3.40
N GLU A 832 13.19 -20.58 3.98
CA GLU A 832 12.62 -20.68 5.35
C GLU A 832 11.60 -21.82 5.51
N SER A 833 11.06 -22.35 4.42
CA SER A 833 10.15 -23.50 4.48
C SER A 833 10.88 -24.81 4.76
N LEU A 834 12.20 -24.87 4.53
CA LEU A 834 13.02 -26.03 4.90
C LEU A 834 13.46 -25.97 6.35
N ALA A 835 13.99 -24.84 6.82
CA ALA A 835 14.55 -24.68 8.15
C ALA A 835 14.06 -23.38 8.80
N HIS A 836 13.88 -23.39 10.13
CA HIS A 836 13.51 -22.18 10.87
C HIS A 836 14.71 -21.23 10.93
N ILE A 837 14.76 -20.31 9.98
CA ILE A 837 15.69 -19.20 9.89
C ILE A 837 14.93 -18.01 9.31
N ASN A 838 15.39 -16.81 9.59
CA ASN A 838 14.90 -15.58 9.00
C ASN A 838 15.82 -15.19 7.84
N LEU A 839 15.30 -15.17 6.61
CA LEU A 839 15.97 -14.74 5.40
C LEU A 839 15.34 -13.45 4.85
N GLY A 840 14.67 -12.65 5.69
CA GLY A 840 13.97 -11.44 5.26
C GLY A 840 12.69 -11.76 4.49
N ASP A 841 12.28 -10.89 3.56
CA ASP A 841 11.09 -11.14 2.76
C ASP A 841 11.34 -12.24 1.72
N SER A 842 10.85 -13.44 2.04
CA SER A 842 10.83 -14.59 1.13
C SER A 842 12.21 -14.96 0.57
N GLY A 843 13.24 -14.86 1.40
CA GLY A 843 14.63 -15.01 0.97
C GLY A 843 15.08 -16.46 0.73
N VAL A 844 16.24 -16.56 0.07
CA VAL A 844 16.88 -17.83 -0.31
C VAL A 844 18.35 -17.81 0.11
N MET A 845 18.78 -18.89 0.76
CA MET A 845 20.16 -19.15 1.14
C MET A 845 20.87 -20.00 0.09
N TYR A 846 22.09 -19.62 -0.28
CA TYR A 846 22.98 -20.27 -1.24
C TYR A 846 24.26 -20.72 -0.54
N VAL A 847 24.54 -22.02 -0.56
CA VAL A 847 25.69 -22.59 0.14
C VAL A 847 26.68 -23.17 -0.86
N PHE A 848 27.91 -22.66 -0.81
CA PHE A 848 29.05 -23.09 -1.62
C PHE A 848 30.12 -23.76 -0.75
N ALA A 849 31.07 -24.44 -1.38
CA ALA A 849 32.13 -25.18 -0.69
C ALA A 849 33.05 -24.29 0.17
N GLY A 850 33.10 -22.99 -0.14
CA GLY A 850 33.91 -22.00 0.58
C GLY A 850 33.19 -20.69 0.90
N ASP A 851 31.89 -20.58 0.63
CA ASP A 851 31.13 -19.35 0.83
C ASP A 851 29.66 -19.65 1.17
N ILE A 852 29.02 -18.71 1.85
CA ILE A 852 27.58 -18.73 2.18
C ILE A 852 27.03 -17.36 1.82
N ASP A 853 26.03 -17.35 0.94
CA ASP A 853 25.35 -16.14 0.51
C ASP A 853 23.82 -16.30 0.70
N TRP A 854 23.10 -15.20 0.79
CA TRP A 854 21.65 -15.18 0.80
C TRP A 854 21.12 -13.88 0.19
N GLN A 855 19.92 -13.96 -0.34
CA GLN A 855 19.20 -12.84 -0.95
C GLN A 855 17.76 -12.83 -0.43
N CYS A 856 17.19 -11.65 -0.21
CA CYS A 856 15.76 -11.44 0.00
C CYS A 856 15.18 -10.59 -1.14
N HIS A 857 13.86 -10.50 -1.21
CA HIS A 857 13.19 -9.64 -2.16
C HIS A 857 13.49 -8.16 -1.93
#